data_AF-A0A813GNB3-F1
#
_entry.id   AF-A0A813GNB3-F1
#
_cell.length_a   1.000
_cell.length_b   1.000
_cell.length_c   1.000
_cell.angle_alpha   90.00
_cell.angle_beta   90.00
_cell.angle_gamma   90.00
#
_symmetry.space_group_name_H-M   'P 1'
#
loop_
_entity.id
_entity.type
_entity.pdbx_description
1 polymer ?
#
loop_
_entity_poly.entity_id
_entity_poly.type
_entity_poly.pdbx_seq_one_letter_code
_entity_poly.pdbx_strand_id
1 'polypeptide(L)'
;VIITAFAIAVAFKDRILLMLGLDHQVIFKCKVRDCMSCWSGNRFRPIKLDIDQVRDLPSADLFAANNVFIEFFLGYNEPMKTRVHNNAGSDCVLREIIQLNFDEDDDEEKLFIFVQSQQVMGAKELARAEISAEQLKRYVRKEEAQARKQSLSRIMDMLLGVLGGGSDTTDPAGTGFATVSMQLTDMASNDKESGISFLGVNGATSLKAEICGRVPDISDASHYREARKLLQDLGGASALKEELAFSGFVDGVSGQLTLNPKPFNVFAQFAAGIQTQPRSVEEQAKLGEFQHKFMICSNRHDNDIHWDSTDPKWINKASMAKRHRFLTTKNLHWQWFNPLVFGLVDAEDNGVPVRSALAEVEQMKTAALLYAKASGWTDKIGLFVNTYGHNSVNSLFVHVLDMNDLGPGFSFQAYKCLPLDAVLKVLREEVASGFTPTAVSAGDIPALRQKAQGRTFFFAGTDGATSIKEEIVGRMPVIKDASSYRAVRRMLMEELGGTEHLREELCRYGFLNTENERLTTGFKPFNVFARVASGEMKQPGMEEEQVHLGDFVEDFMVCSNRPENDDHWDSDDKEWVGKASMSKRHKFLTVKDLHWQWFNAVSFGIVPDKYNGAPLEKALAKVELMKAAALLYTANAGGWSDKVGLFFHVFGHNSVNSLHLHIVDLEVVGPTFWHFEYKNCPMDVVLKVMREEVESMLKVSDGRRAESKASAGGGTAFMSGDATQAAAQAANAAAQAAQAMITNQNAKADDSGRLHAGTENEILSLNVGGELVSVLRSTLLLAPSGSMLREVGSLGSRMLSQLDDDRRPFLDYPPVAFKIIVDHLRLIKLTPRTALLERADVPYERRQQVSELAWLLGVEDMVLGSPQPGYSNQEYPRLPKQPMGRGWFCCPQRRHISPAVASHGR
;
A
#
# COMPACT_ATOMS: atom_id res chain seq x y z
N VAL A 1 9.42 39.27 66.68
CA VAL A 1 8.76 40.16 65.69
C VAL A 1 8.56 39.47 64.35
N ILE A 2 9.61 39.06 63.60
CA ILE A 2 9.45 38.40 62.29
C ILE A 2 8.62 37.11 62.37
N ILE A 3 8.91 36.24 63.34
CA ILE A 3 8.14 34.99 63.55
C ILE A 3 6.68 35.29 63.90
N THR A 4 6.43 36.31 64.73
CA THR A 4 5.09 36.75 65.12
C THR A 4 4.32 37.34 63.92
N ALA A 5 4.97 38.15 63.09
CA ALA A 5 4.40 38.72 61.88
C ALA A 5 4.10 37.62 60.85
N PHE A 6 4.98 36.63 60.71
CA PHE A 6 4.76 35.46 59.87
C PHE A 6 3.59 34.61 60.38
N ALA A 7 3.51 34.36 61.69
CA ALA A 7 2.40 33.61 62.29
C ALA A 7 1.04 34.33 62.09
N ILE A 8 1.00 35.65 62.22
CA ILE A 8 -0.20 36.46 61.94
C ILE A 8 -0.52 36.41 60.44
N ALA A 9 0.46 36.57 59.55
CA ALA A 9 0.24 36.50 58.11
C ALA A 9 -0.32 35.13 57.69
N VAL A 10 0.18 34.04 58.27
CA VAL A 10 -0.32 32.67 58.02
C VAL A 10 -1.71 32.46 58.61
N ALA A 11 -1.98 32.94 59.82
CA ALA A 11 -3.30 32.81 60.48
C ALA A 11 -4.40 33.61 59.77
N PHE A 12 -4.05 34.73 59.12
CA PHE A 12 -4.98 35.58 58.40
C PHE A 12 -4.90 35.44 56.88
N LYS A 13 -4.10 34.50 56.35
CA LYS A 13 -3.82 34.39 54.90
C LYS A 13 -5.09 34.30 54.06
N ASP A 14 -6.10 33.55 54.52
CA ASP A 14 -7.32 33.33 53.75
C ASP A 14 -8.18 34.60 53.70
N ARG A 15 -8.20 35.38 54.78
CA ARG A 15 -8.86 36.70 54.80
C ARG A 15 -8.12 37.74 53.96
N ILE A 16 -6.79 37.67 53.93
CA ILE A 16 -5.95 38.55 53.12
C ILE A 16 -6.14 38.24 51.63
N LEU A 17 -6.11 36.96 51.24
CA LEU A 17 -6.35 36.53 49.85
C LEU A 17 -7.76 36.89 49.38
N LEU A 18 -8.76 36.73 50.26
CA LEU A 18 -10.13 37.16 49.99
C LEU A 18 -10.23 38.68 49.80
N MET A 19 -9.56 39.49 50.64
CA MET A 19 -9.50 40.95 50.47
C MET A 19 -8.78 41.38 49.19
N LEU A 20 -7.84 40.58 48.69
CA LEU A 20 -7.10 40.84 47.45
C LEU A 20 -7.88 40.42 46.19
N GLY A 21 -9.12 39.92 46.32
CA GLY A 21 -9.93 39.47 45.19
C GLY A 21 -9.39 38.21 44.51
N LEU A 22 -8.49 37.48 45.19
CA LEU A 22 -7.99 36.20 44.73
C LEU A 22 -8.96 35.11 45.18
N ASP A 23 -10.13 35.06 44.55
CA ASP A 23 -11.23 34.13 44.84
C ASP A 23 -10.92 32.67 44.41
N HIS A 24 -9.70 32.39 43.95
CA HIS A 24 -9.29 31.07 43.53
C HIS A 24 -8.29 30.52 44.54
N GLN A 25 -8.79 29.64 45.43
CA GLN A 25 -8.06 28.88 46.45
C GLN A 25 -6.85 28.05 45.94
N VAL A 26 -6.45 28.20 44.68
CA VAL A 26 -5.51 27.32 43.99
C VAL A 26 -4.06 27.78 44.13
N ILE A 27 -3.79 29.09 44.26
CA ILE A 27 -2.42 29.62 44.09
C ILE A 27 -1.54 29.45 45.35
N PHE A 28 -2.10 29.44 46.57
CA PHE A 28 -1.32 29.31 47.81
C PHE A 28 -1.93 28.31 48.82
N LYS A 29 -1.84 27.02 48.49
CA LYS A 29 -2.15 25.92 49.41
C LYS A 29 -0.93 25.65 50.32
N CYS A 30 -0.72 26.48 51.34
CA CYS A 30 0.29 26.24 52.38
C CYS A 30 -0.39 26.19 53.75
N LYS A 31 -0.45 25.01 54.37
CA LYS A 31 -0.87 24.79 55.76
C LYS A 31 0.36 24.85 56.67
N VAL A 32 0.20 25.29 57.91
CA VAL A 32 1.30 25.33 58.90
C VAL A 32 1.97 23.94 59.04
N ARG A 33 1.17 22.89 58.90
CA ARG A 33 1.61 21.49 58.88
C ARG A 33 2.62 21.19 57.76
N ASP A 34 2.50 21.82 56.59
CA ASP A 34 3.41 21.62 55.45
C ASP A 34 4.82 22.08 55.78
N CYS A 35 4.92 23.25 56.41
CA CYS A 35 6.18 23.79 56.92
C CYS A 35 6.80 22.88 57.99
N MET A 36 5.98 22.28 58.86
CA MET A 36 6.46 21.38 59.91
C MET A 36 6.85 19.99 59.40
N SER A 37 6.21 19.51 58.33
CA SER A 37 6.54 18.23 57.67
C SER A 37 7.69 18.32 56.68
N CYS A 38 8.35 19.49 56.56
CA CYS A 38 9.40 19.79 55.58
C CYS A 38 9.03 19.38 54.15
N TRP A 39 7.74 19.45 53.78
CA TRP A 39 7.26 19.07 52.44
C TRP A 39 7.59 17.63 52.05
N SER A 40 7.72 16.72 53.03
CA SER A 40 8.01 15.32 52.76
C SER A 40 6.91 14.70 51.89
N GLY A 41 7.27 14.27 50.69
CA GLY A 41 6.35 13.61 49.74
C GLY A 41 5.79 12.27 50.25
N ASN A 42 6.40 11.69 51.29
CA ASN A 42 5.97 10.42 51.88
C ASN A 42 4.62 10.48 52.61
N ARG A 43 4.07 11.69 52.85
CA ARG A 43 2.75 11.83 53.48
C ARG A 43 1.59 11.55 52.54
N PHE A 44 1.82 11.63 51.22
CA PHE A 44 0.77 11.48 50.23
C PHE A 44 0.70 10.04 49.74
N ARG A 45 -0.51 9.50 49.74
CA ARG A 45 -0.82 8.19 49.15
C ARG A 45 -1.47 8.39 47.78
N PRO A 46 -0.96 7.76 46.70
CA PRO A 46 -1.64 7.80 45.42
C PRO A 46 -2.94 6.99 45.49
N ILE A 47 -4.03 7.57 45.02
CA ILE A 47 -5.33 6.92 44.86
C ILE A 47 -5.75 6.98 43.38
N LYS A 48 -6.47 5.96 42.91
CA LYS A 48 -7.00 5.90 41.55
C LYS A 48 -8.51 6.09 41.55
N LEU A 49 -9.01 6.99 40.73
CA LEU A 49 -10.43 7.19 40.50
C LEU A 49 -10.79 6.59 39.14
N ASP A 50 -11.57 5.51 39.15
CA ASP A 50 -12.14 4.91 37.94
C ASP A 50 -13.53 5.48 37.67
N ILE A 51 -13.71 6.01 36.46
CA ILE A 51 -14.91 6.69 35.99
C ILE A 51 -15.51 5.86 34.86
N ASP A 52 -16.46 4.98 35.17
CA ASP A 52 -17.07 4.13 34.13
C ASP A 52 -18.14 4.88 33.32
N GLN A 53 -19.16 5.40 33.99
CA GLN A 53 -20.32 6.01 33.34
C GLN A 53 -20.91 7.17 34.17
N VAL A 54 -21.48 8.16 33.47
CA VAL A 54 -22.37 9.17 34.04
C VAL A 54 -23.77 8.96 33.48
N ARG A 55 -24.74 8.83 34.38
CA ARG A 55 -26.16 8.62 34.06
C ARG A 55 -26.98 9.83 34.45
N ASP A 56 -28.12 9.97 33.78
CA ASP A 56 -29.13 10.99 34.04
C ASP A 56 -28.61 12.43 33.96
N LEU A 57 -27.68 12.70 33.04
CA LEU A 57 -27.14 14.05 32.86
C LEU A 57 -28.19 15.03 32.30
N PRO A 58 -28.44 16.17 32.97
CA PRO A 58 -29.32 17.20 32.42
C PRO A 58 -28.68 17.85 31.19
N SER A 59 -29.50 18.18 30.19
CA SER A 59 -29.01 18.92 29.03
C SER A 59 -28.65 20.35 29.44
N ALA A 60 -27.44 20.80 29.10
CA ALA A 60 -26.98 22.17 29.33
C ALA A 60 -27.79 23.19 28.52
N ASP A 61 -28.23 22.76 27.34
CA ASP A 61 -29.02 23.48 26.34
C ASP A 61 -30.12 22.55 25.82
N LEU A 62 -31.34 23.04 25.64
CA LEU A 62 -32.48 22.27 25.12
C LEU A 62 -32.27 21.83 23.65
N PHE A 63 -31.41 22.54 22.91
CA PHE A 63 -31.23 22.34 21.47
C PHE A 63 -29.88 21.74 21.07
N ALA A 64 -28.98 21.50 22.03
CA ALA A 64 -27.65 20.94 21.77
C ALA A 64 -27.30 19.83 22.77
N ALA A 65 -26.63 18.78 22.28
CA ALA A 65 -26.09 17.74 23.15
C ALA A 65 -24.90 18.28 23.95
N ASN A 66 -24.66 17.72 25.14
CA ASN A 66 -23.57 18.18 26.01
C ASN A 66 -22.20 17.75 25.48
N ASN A 67 -21.17 18.56 25.68
CA ASN A 67 -19.78 18.14 25.47
C ASN A 67 -19.14 17.95 26.85
N VAL A 68 -19.23 16.73 27.40
CA VAL A 68 -19.03 16.50 28.83
C VAL A 68 -17.57 16.23 29.16
N PHE A 69 -17.05 16.85 30.20
CA PHE A 69 -15.84 16.43 30.89
C PHE A 69 -16.06 16.50 32.40
N ILE A 70 -15.25 15.75 33.14
CA ILE A 70 -15.20 15.73 34.60
C ILE A 70 -13.90 16.36 35.09
N GLU A 71 -14.01 17.27 36.06
CA GLU A 71 -12.90 17.93 36.75
C GLU A 71 -12.86 17.50 38.24
N PHE A 72 -11.67 17.18 38.74
CA PHE A 72 -11.43 16.68 40.09
C PHE A 72 -10.56 17.66 40.88
N PHE A 73 -10.94 17.90 42.13
CA PHE A 73 -10.14 18.67 43.08
C PHE A 73 -9.99 17.90 44.38
N LEU A 74 -8.76 17.60 44.79
CA LEU A 74 -8.45 16.96 46.06
C LEU A 74 -7.19 17.57 46.65
N GLY A 75 -7.31 18.20 47.83
CA GLY A 75 -6.15 18.62 48.61
C GLY A 75 -5.15 19.46 47.81
N TYR A 76 -3.89 18.99 47.76
CA TYR A 76 -2.75 19.63 47.10
C TYR A 76 -2.65 19.34 45.60
N ASN A 77 -3.50 18.48 45.04
CA ASN A 77 -3.47 18.20 43.61
C ASN A 77 -3.84 19.46 42.80
N GLU A 78 -3.22 19.59 41.64
CA GLU A 78 -3.73 20.47 40.60
C GLU A 78 -5.11 19.96 40.13
N PRO A 79 -6.00 20.84 39.64
CA PRO A 79 -7.29 20.41 39.10
C PRO A 79 -7.08 19.43 37.95
N MET A 80 -7.49 18.18 38.11
CA MET A 80 -7.33 17.14 37.09
C MET A 80 -8.59 17.07 36.25
N LYS A 81 -8.44 16.98 34.92
CA LYS A 81 -9.57 16.92 33.98
C LYS A 81 -9.49 15.66 33.13
N THR A 82 -10.65 15.07 32.89
CA THR A 82 -10.86 14.08 31.81
C THR A 82 -10.89 14.78 30.45
N ARG A 83 -10.79 14.01 29.37
CA ARG A 83 -11.01 14.55 28.02
C ARG A 83 -12.49 14.93 27.84
N VAL A 84 -12.76 15.74 26.82
CA VAL A 84 -14.12 16.17 26.48
C VAL A 84 -14.80 15.13 25.61
N HIS A 85 -15.95 14.64 26.05
CA HIS A 85 -16.80 13.69 25.35
C HIS A 85 -17.93 14.42 24.64
N ASN A 86 -17.78 14.55 23.32
CA ASN A 86 -18.69 15.34 22.50
C ASN A 86 -20.04 14.64 22.31
N ASN A 87 -21.11 15.43 22.32
CA ASN A 87 -22.49 14.96 22.16
C ASN A 87 -22.92 13.88 23.18
N ALA A 88 -22.43 13.98 24.41
CA ALA A 88 -22.82 13.14 25.52
C ALA A 88 -24.32 13.31 25.83
N GLY A 89 -25.05 12.20 25.74
CA GLY A 89 -26.46 12.11 26.13
C GLY A 89 -26.66 11.88 27.63
N SER A 90 -27.88 11.47 28.01
CA SER A 90 -28.23 11.12 29.40
C SER A 90 -27.38 9.97 29.95
N ASP A 91 -26.92 9.05 29.10
CA ASP A 91 -26.13 7.87 29.48
C ASP A 91 -24.76 7.89 28.81
N CYS A 92 -23.86 8.76 29.30
CA CYS A 92 -22.51 8.90 28.77
C CYS A 92 -21.55 7.91 29.43
N VAL A 93 -20.88 7.07 28.64
CA VAL A 93 -19.82 6.17 29.11
C VAL A 93 -18.47 6.88 28.88
N LEU A 94 -17.70 7.09 29.94
CA LEU A 94 -16.44 7.87 29.88
C LEU A 94 -15.20 6.97 29.90
N ARG A 95 -15.18 5.96 30.79
CA ARG A 95 -14.06 5.04 31.04
C ARG A 95 -12.71 5.71 31.12
N GLU A 96 -12.54 6.53 32.16
CA GLU A 96 -11.28 7.21 32.42
C GLU A 96 -10.79 6.93 33.84
N ILE A 97 -9.48 6.81 33.97
CA ILE A 97 -8.81 6.59 35.25
C ILE A 97 -7.94 7.81 35.54
N ILE A 98 -8.15 8.43 36.70
CA ILE A 98 -7.34 9.56 37.17
C ILE A 98 -6.62 9.19 38.46
N GLN A 99 -5.33 9.49 38.54
CA GLN A 99 -4.55 9.32 39.76
C GLN A 99 -4.46 10.66 40.51
N LEU A 100 -4.74 10.63 41.81
CA LEU A 100 -4.63 11.77 42.72
C LEU A 100 -3.78 11.41 43.93
N ASN A 101 -3.13 12.38 44.55
CA ASN A 101 -2.39 12.22 45.80
C ASN A 101 -3.27 12.60 46.99
N PHE A 102 -3.56 11.65 47.88
CA PHE A 102 -4.40 11.85 49.05
C PHE A 102 -3.57 11.89 50.34
N ASP A 103 -3.76 12.89 51.18
CA ASP A 103 -3.14 12.96 52.51
C ASP A 103 -4.06 12.29 53.54
N GLU A 104 -3.72 11.08 53.96
CA GLU A 104 -4.54 10.30 54.89
C GLU A 104 -4.60 10.90 56.30
N ASP A 105 -3.75 11.86 56.63
CA ASP A 105 -3.77 12.47 57.95
C ASP A 105 -4.51 13.81 57.96
N ASP A 106 -5.03 14.28 56.82
CA ASP A 106 -5.76 15.53 56.70
C ASP A 106 -7.27 15.29 56.64
N ASP A 107 -7.92 15.33 57.80
CA ASP A 107 -9.37 15.12 57.93
C ASP A 107 -10.22 16.25 57.33
N GLU A 108 -9.61 17.39 57.00
CA GLU A 108 -10.31 18.55 56.42
C GLU A 108 -10.38 18.50 54.89
N GLU A 109 -9.59 17.62 54.24
CA GLU A 109 -9.60 17.49 52.79
C GLU A 109 -10.91 16.89 52.27
N LYS A 110 -11.33 17.35 51.09
CA LYS A 110 -12.52 16.89 50.39
C LYS A 110 -12.18 16.69 48.93
N LEU A 111 -12.65 15.59 48.36
CA LEU A 111 -12.63 15.35 46.92
C LEU A 111 -13.89 15.97 46.32
N PHE A 112 -13.71 16.99 45.48
CA PHE A 112 -14.78 17.54 44.65
C PHE A 112 -14.69 16.96 43.24
N ILE A 113 -15.83 16.56 42.71
CA ILE A 113 -15.99 16.03 41.35
C ILE A 113 -17.02 16.90 40.65
N PHE A 114 -16.62 17.61 39.61
CA PHE A 114 -17.49 18.48 38.81
C PHE A 114 -17.69 17.86 37.43
N VAL A 115 -18.94 17.60 37.06
CA VAL A 115 -19.28 17.20 35.69
C VAL A 115 -19.71 18.46 34.95
N GLN A 116 -18.98 18.84 33.91
CA GLN A 116 -19.14 20.10 33.18
C GLN A 116 -19.38 19.86 31.69
N SER A 117 -20.16 20.73 31.06
CA SER A 117 -20.32 20.79 29.60
C SER A 117 -19.45 21.90 29.04
N GLN A 118 -18.54 21.56 28.13
CA GLN A 118 -17.71 22.52 27.42
C GLN A 118 -18.55 23.29 26.41
N GLN A 119 -18.56 24.61 26.58
CA GLN A 119 -19.17 25.56 25.66
C GLN A 119 -18.07 26.34 24.92
N VAL A 120 -18.44 27.02 23.84
CA VAL A 120 -17.50 27.86 23.07
C VAL A 120 -16.85 28.94 23.95
N MET A 121 -17.59 29.41 24.97
CA MET A 121 -17.13 30.44 25.91
C MET A 121 -17.23 29.94 27.36
N GLY A 122 -16.42 28.94 27.70
CA GLY A 122 -16.26 28.44 29.08
C GLY A 122 -16.87 27.06 29.32
N ALA A 123 -17.10 26.72 30.59
CA ALA A 123 -17.68 25.45 30.99
C ALA A 123 -18.90 25.70 31.90
N LYS A 124 -19.97 24.95 31.67
CA LYS A 124 -21.19 25.00 32.49
C LYS A 124 -21.26 23.74 33.36
N GLU A 125 -21.35 23.91 34.66
CA GLU A 125 -21.54 22.80 35.61
C GLU A 125 -22.90 22.12 35.36
N LEU A 126 -22.87 20.80 35.19
CA LEU A 126 -24.05 19.94 35.04
C LEU A 126 -24.39 19.24 36.35
N ALA A 127 -23.37 18.75 37.06
CA ALA A 127 -23.50 18.06 38.33
C ALA A 127 -22.22 18.22 39.17
N ARG A 128 -22.36 18.06 40.48
CA ARG A 128 -21.24 18.10 41.44
C ARG A 128 -21.42 17.03 42.51
N ALA A 129 -20.33 16.37 42.87
CA ALA A 129 -20.23 15.50 44.03
C ALA A 129 -19.10 15.95 44.97
N GLU A 130 -19.30 15.70 46.26
CA GLU A 130 -18.33 15.99 47.32
C GLU A 130 -18.17 14.73 48.18
N ILE A 131 -16.93 14.30 48.38
CA ILE A 131 -16.58 13.15 49.20
C ILE A 131 -15.61 13.63 50.29
N SER A 132 -15.96 13.43 51.56
CA SER A 132 -15.10 13.82 52.68
C SER A 132 -13.85 12.94 52.81
N ALA A 133 -12.78 13.44 53.41
CA ALA A 133 -11.58 12.64 53.72
C ALA A 133 -11.93 11.34 54.47
N GLU A 134 -12.86 11.39 55.42
CA GLU A 134 -13.29 10.19 56.15
C GLU A 134 -13.96 9.16 55.25
N GLN A 135 -14.83 9.60 54.32
CA GLN A 135 -15.45 8.72 53.34
C GLN A 135 -14.40 8.13 52.39
N LEU A 136 -13.44 8.95 51.95
CA LEU A 136 -12.36 8.52 51.06
C LEU A 136 -11.47 7.47 51.74
N LYS A 137 -11.10 7.68 53.01
CA LYS A 137 -10.40 6.68 53.84
C LYS A 137 -11.19 5.37 53.95
N ARG A 138 -12.51 5.45 54.13
CA ARG A 138 -13.37 4.25 54.16
C ARG A 138 -13.37 3.51 52.82
N TYR A 139 -13.43 4.22 51.70
CA TYR A 139 -13.37 3.60 50.38
C TYR A 139 -12.02 2.93 50.14
N VAL A 140 -10.91 3.62 50.40
CA VAL A 140 -9.56 3.07 50.28
C VAL A 140 -9.39 1.82 51.17
N ARG A 141 -9.78 1.87 52.44
CA ARG A 141 -9.70 0.70 53.35
C ARG A 141 -10.61 -0.46 52.95
N LYS A 142 -11.83 -0.17 52.50
CA LYS A 142 -12.77 -1.22 52.05
C LYS A 142 -12.19 -1.98 50.88
N GLU A 143 -11.54 -1.26 50.01
CA GLU A 143 -10.98 -1.75 48.78
C GLU A 143 -9.65 -2.47 49.01
N GLU A 144 -8.79 -1.99 49.92
CA GLU A 144 -7.69 -2.79 50.48
C GLU A 144 -8.18 -4.10 51.10
N ALA A 145 -9.28 -4.05 51.86
CA ALA A 145 -9.86 -5.25 52.47
C ALA A 145 -10.42 -6.19 51.40
N GLN A 146 -10.94 -5.68 50.29
CA GLN A 146 -11.43 -6.45 49.17
C GLN A 146 -10.30 -7.03 48.33
N ALA A 147 -9.23 -6.26 48.07
CA ALA A 147 -8.00 -6.71 47.43
C ALA A 147 -7.29 -7.77 48.28
N ARG A 148 -7.24 -7.60 49.61
CA ARG A 148 -6.75 -8.64 50.55
C ARG A 148 -7.63 -9.88 50.53
N LYS A 149 -8.96 -9.73 50.50
CA LYS A 149 -9.89 -10.87 50.37
C LYS A 149 -9.74 -11.59 49.03
N GLN A 150 -9.55 -10.86 47.94
CA GLN A 150 -9.30 -11.43 46.60
C GLN A 150 -7.92 -12.10 46.53
N SER A 151 -6.90 -11.52 47.14
CA SER A 151 -5.56 -12.12 47.26
C SER A 151 -5.60 -13.40 48.11
N LEU A 152 -6.30 -13.38 49.26
CA LEU A 152 -6.54 -14.56 50.10
C LEU A 152 -7.41 -15.61 49.41
N SER A 153 -8.45 -15.20 48.67
CA SER A 153 -9.26 -16.08 47.82
C SER A 153 -8.39 -16.74 46.77
N ARG A 154 -7.54 -15.97 46.07
CA ARG A 154 -6.60 -16.51 45.07
C ARG A 154 -5.59 -17.48 45.66
N ILE A 155 -5.09 -17.25 46.88
CA ILE A 155 -4.22 -18.21 47.59
C ILE A 155 -5.00 -19.49 47.94
N MET A 156 -6.28 -19.37 48.35
CA MET A 156 -7.17 -20.50 48.59
C MET A 156 -7.56 -21.24 47.30
N ASP A 157 -7.79 -20.53 46.20
CA ASP A 157 -8.11 -21.08 44.88
C ASP A 157 -6.89 -21.79 44.26
N MET A 158 -5.66 -21.31 44.55
CA MET A 158 -4.41 -22.00 44.21
C MET A 158 -4.23 -23.31 45.00
N LEU A 159 -4.77 -23.39 46.21
CA LEU A 159 -4.81 -24.60 47.03
C LEU A 159 -5.95 -25.56 46.63
N LEU A 160 -7.07 -25.02 46.17
CA LEU A 160 -8.24 -25.78 45.74
C LEU A 160 -8.18 -26.23 44.27
N GLY A 161 -7.33 -25.63 43.44
CA GLY A 161 -7.02 -26.06 42.06
C GLY A 161 -6.35 -27.44 41.96
N VAL A 162 -5.98 -28.05 43.09
CA VAL A 162 -5.50 -29.44 43.19
C VAL A 162 -6.67 -30.44 43.30
N LEU A 163 -7.91 -30.01 43.61
CA LEU A 163 -9.06 -30.89 43.83
C LEU A 163 -10.34 -30.26 43.26
N GLY A 164 -10.69 -30.64 42.03
CA GLY A 164 -11.60 -29.89 41.18
C GLY A 164 -13.12 -30.00 41.41
N GLY A 165 -13.85 -29.32 40.51
CA GLY A 165 -15.19 -29.71 40.01
C GLY A 165 -16.43 -28.98 40.55
N GLY A 166 -17.02 -28.08 39.74
CA GLY A 166 -18.44 -28.13 39.35
C GLY A 166 -19.51 -27.22 40.02
N SER A 167 -20.24 -26.50 39.14
CA SER A 167 -21.71 -26.24 39.11
C SER A 167 -22.31 -24.85 39.46
N ASP A 168 -23.37 -24.56 38.69
CA ASP A 168 -24.19 -23.34 38.49
C ASP A 168 -25.01 -22.82 39.69
N THR A 169 -25.47 -21.55 39.61
CA THR A 169 -26.91 -21.14 39.72
C THR A 169 -27.13 -19.60 39.68
N THR A 170 -28.39 -19.21 39.48
CA THR A 170 -28.97 -18.03 38.78
C THR A 170 -29.59 -16.90 39.65
N ASP A 171 -29.73 -15.69 39.04
CA ASP A 171 -30.78 -14.62 39.16
C ASP A 171 -30.98 -13.77 40.47
N PRO A 172 -31.75 -12.64 40.51
CA PRO A 172 -32.09 -11.57 39.52
C PRO A 172 -32.16 -10.08 40.08
N ALA A 173 -32.26 -9.11 39.15
CA ALA A 173 -32.92 -7.76 39.08
C ALA A 173 -33.12 -6.76 40.28
N GLY A 174 -32.89 -5.44 40.00
CA GLY A 174 -33.82 -4.34 40.41
C GLY A 174 -33.28 -2.94 40.86
N THR A 175 -33.48 -1.89 40.04
CA THR A 175 -33.72 -0.41 40.31
C THR A 175 -32.73 0.41 41.18
N GLY A 176 -32.33 1.67 40.94
CA GLY A 176 -32.79 2.76 40.08
C GLY A 176 -32.60 4.12 40.80
N PHE A 177 -31.34 4.59 40.89
CA PHE A 177 -30.93 5.97 41.27
C PHE A 177 -29.71 6.34 40.43
N ALA A 178 -29.58 7.61 39.99
CA ALA A 178 -28.39 8.10 39.30
C ALA A 178 -27.16 7.91 40.20
N THR A 179 -26.39 6.85 39.93
CA THR A 179 -25.29 6.37 40.76
C THR A 179 -24.01 6.54 39.99
N VAL A 180 -23.07 7.33 40.52
CA VAL A 180 -21.67 7.27 40.10
C VAL A 180 -21.06 6.07 40.82
N SER A 181 -20.84 4.98 40.10
CA SER A 181 -20.15 3.79 40.63
C SER A 181 -18.65 4.04 40.55
N MET A 182 -17.98 4.08 41.70
CA MET A 182 -16.54 4.39 41.83
C MET A 182 -15.82 3.21 42.47
N GLN A 183 -14.74 2.72 41.85
CA GLN A 183 -13.85 1.71 42.43
C GLN A 183 -12.45 2.32 42.70
N LEU A 184 -12.06 2.31 43.99
CA LEU A 184 -10.68 2.35 44.52
C LEU A 184 -9.74 1.32 43.85
N THR A 185 -8.43 1.55 43.61
CA THR A 185 -7.38 0.49 43.68
C THR A 185 -6.03 0.93 44.25
N ASP A 186 -5.47 0.17 45.20
CA ASP A 186 -4.11 0.34 45.77
C ASP A 186 -3.04 -0.56 45.10
N MET A 187 -1.81 -0.05 44.94
CA MET A 187 -0.71 -0.74 44.23
C MET A 187 0.53 -0.93 45.11
N ALA A 188 0.49 -1.95 45.97
CA ALA A 188 1.67 -2.46 46.66
C ALA A 188 1.61 -3.98 46.88
N SER A 189 1.63 -4.79 45.81
CA SER A 189 2.38 -6.06 45.71
C SER A 189 1.91 -6.96 44.54
N ASN A 190 2.86 -7.31 43.67
CA ASN A 190 2.90 -8.43 42.70
C ASN A 190 1.66 -8.72 41.83
N ASP A 191 1.64 -8.09 40.65
CA ASP A 191 0.80 -8.45 39.51
C ASP A 191 1.45 -9.52 38.62
N LYS A 192 0.78 -10.67 38.49
CA LYS A 192 0.55 -11.32 37.19
C LYS A 192 -0.87 -11.93 37.19
N GLU A 193 -1.70 -11.44 36.26
CA GLU A 193 -2.99 -11.96 35.75
C GLU A 193 -4.25 -11.79 36.65
N SER A 194 -5.46 -11.44 36.16
CA SER A 194 -5.99 -11.12 34.83
C SER A 194 -7.22 -10.19 34.98
N GLY A 195 -7.02 -8.88 34.94
CA GLY A 195 -8.08 -7.91 34.68
C GLY A 195 -7.72 -7.20 33.39
N ILE A 196 -8.27 -7.63 32.26
CA ILE A 196 -7.94 -7.07 30.94
C ILE A 196 -8.69 -5.74 30.80
N SER A 197 -8.13 -4.70 31.40
CA SER A 197 -8.32 -3.33 30.93
C SER A 197 -7.48 -3.17 29.68
N PHE A 198 -8.11 -2.99 28.52
CA PHE A 198 -7.42 -2.67 27.27
C PHE A 198 -6.85 -1.25 27.38
N LEU A 199 -5.62 -1.14 27.90
CA LEU A 199 -4.79 0.07 27.81
C LEU A 199 -3.93 -0.08 26.54
N GLY A 200 -4.48 0.34 25.41
CA GLY A 200 -3.75 0.36 24.13
C GLY A 200 -2.53 1.29 24.14
N VAL A 201 -1.70 1.18 23.11
CA VAL A 201 -0.52 2.06 22.98
C VAL A 201 -1.00 3.49 22.73
N ASN A 202 -0.43 4.47 23.42
CA ASN A 202 -0.87 5.88 23.41
C ASN A 202 -2.27 6.15 24.01
N GLY A 203 -2.80 5.26 24.87
CA GLY A 203 -4.04 5.49 25.59
C GLY A 203 -5.32 5.22 24.79
N ALA A 204 -5.25 4.38 23.75
CA ALA A 204 -6.44 3.96 23.03
C ALA A 204 -7.38 3.14 23.95
N THR A 205 -8.67 3.51 23.95
CA THR A 205 -9.68 2.94 24.85
C THR A 205 -10.50 1.79 24.23
N SER A 206 -10.20 1.40 22.98
CA SER A 206 -10.83 0.26 22.30
C SER A 206 -10.02 -0.22 21.09
N LEU A 207 -10.28 -1.43 20.59
CA LEU A 207 -9.64 -1.96 19.37
C LEU A 207 -9.93 -1.06 18.17
N LYS A 208 -11.16 -0.52 18.11
CA LYS A 208 -11.54 0.43 17.06
C LYS A 208 -10.65 1.67 17.03
N ALA A 209 -10.38 2.26 18.19
CA ALA A 209 -9.54 3.44 18.32
C ALA A 209 -8.07 3.12 18.00
N GLU A 210 -7.57 1.97 18.47
CA GLU A 210 -6.20 1.51 18.22
C GLU A 210 -5.95 1.29 16.72
N ILE A 211 -6.85 0.58 16.03
CA ILE A 211 -6.73 0.30 14.59
C ILE A 211 -6.79 1.61 13.78
N CYS A 212 -7.74 2.50 14.09
CA CYS A 212 -7.88 3.78 13.40
C CYS A 212 -6.66 4.71 13.64
N GLY A 213 -6.11 4.71 14.86
CA GLY A 213 -4.95 5.53 15.20
C GLY A 213 -3.66 5.07 14.53
N ARG A 214 -3.45 3.75 14.38
CA ARG A 214 -2.25 3.20 13.74
C ARG A 214 -2.34 3.11 12.23
N VAL A 215 -3.53 2.84 11.69
CA VAL A 215 -3.78 2.72 10.26
C VAL A 215 -4.79 3.81 9.87
N PRO A 216 -4.39 5.09 9.81
CA PRO A 216 -5.33 6.22 9.62
C PRO A 216 -5.94 6.29 8.21
N ASP A 217 -5.34 5.60 7.23
CA ASP A 217 -5.86 5.42 5.88
C ASP A 217 -5.94 3.92 5.60
N ILE A 218 -7.10 3.45 5.14
CA ILE A 218 -7.33 2.05 4.76
C ILE A 218 -7.94 1.96 3.36
N SER A 219 -7.26 2.56 2.39
CA SER A 219 -7.71 2.61 0.99
C SER A 219 -7.08 1.58 0.06
N ASP A 220 -6.14 0.74 0.52
CA ASP A 220 -5.48 -0.28 -0.30
C ASP A 220 -5.17 -1.59 0.46
N ALA A 221 -4.60 -2.55 -0.28
CA ALA A 221 -4.29 -3.87 0.26
C ALA A 221 -3.15 -3.87 1.29
N SER A 222 -2.17 -2.95 1.18
CA SER A 222 -1.09 -2.84 2.16
C SER A 222 -1.64 -2.38 3.51
N HIS A 223 -2.42 -1.30 3.51
CA HIS A 223 -3.09 -0.82 4.71
C HIS A 223 -4.03 -1.87 5.30
N TYR A 224 -4.75 -2.62 4.44
CA TYR A 224 -5.61 -3.71 4.90
C TYR A 224 -4.84 -4.88 5.53
N ARG A 225 -3.68 -5.28 4.97
CA ARG A 225 -2.79 -6.27 5.60
C ARG A 225 -2.32 -5.81 6.97
N GLU A 226 -1.88 -4.56 7.05
CA GLU A 226 -1.41 -3.96 8.30
C GLU A 226 -2.51 -3.98 9.36
N ALA A 227 -3.73 -3.57 9.00
CA ALA A 227 -4.87 -3.60 9.92
C ALA A 227 -5.25 -5.02 10.36
N ARG A 228 -5.19 -6.02 9.47
CA ARG A 228 -5.45 -7.42 9.83
C ARG A 228 -4.38 -7.98 10.77
N LYS A 229 -3.11 -7.72 10.48
CA LYS A 229 -2.00 -8.12 11.35
C LYS A 229 -2.12 -7.45 12.72
N LEU A 230 -2.41 -6.15 12.74
CA LEU A 230 -2.63 -5.42 13.99
C LEU A 230 -3.79 -6.02 14.80
N LEU A 231 -4.91 -6.37 14.16
CA LEU A 231 -6.01 -7.04 14.83
C LEU A 231 -5.56 -8.38 15.45
N GLN A 232 -4.80 -9.20 14.71
CA GLN A 232 -4.24 -10.46 15.23
C GLN A 232 -3.31 -10.23 16.43
N ASP A 233 -2.44 -9.23 16.36
CA ASP A 233 -1.53 -8.84 17.45
C ASP A 233 -2.29 -8.36 18.70
N LEU A 234 -3.52 -7.85 18.53
CA LEU A 234 -4.40 -7.36 19.59
C LEU A 234 -5.39 -8.41 20.11
N GLY A 235 -5.15 -9.71 19.87
CA GLY A 235 -6.01 -10.81 20.33
C GLY A 235 -6.98 -11.34 19.27
N GLY A 236 -6.84 -10.89 18.02
CA GLY A 236 -7.50 -11.45 16.86
C GLY A 236 -9.02 -11.30 16.85
N ALA A 237 -9.68 -12.26 16.21
CA ALA A 237 -11.11 -12.26 16.04
C ALA A 237 -11.84 -12.32 17.39
N SER A 238 -11.36 -13.13 18.34
CA SER A 238 -11.98 -13.31 19.66
C SER A 238 -12.05 -12.02 20.47
N ALA A 239 -10.95 -11.25 20.54
CA ALA A 239 -10.95 -9.96 21.23
C ALA A 239 -11.96 -8.96 20.61
N LEU A 240 -12.08 -8.97 19.28
CA LEU A 240 -13.05 -8.13 18.58
C LEU A 240 -14.50 -8.58 18.81
N LYS A 241 -14.76 -9.90 18.90
CA LYS A 241 -16.09 -10.42 19.26
C LYS A 241 -16.48 -9.94 20.66
N GLU A 242 -15.58 -10.01 21.62
CA GLU A 242 -15.81 -9.54 22.99
C GLU A 242 -16.15 -8.04 23.02
N GLU A 243 -15.41 -7.20 22.30
CA GLU A 243 -15.72 -5.76 22.19
C GLU A 243 -17.11 -5.52 21.58
N LEU A 244 -17.48 -6.27 20.55
CA LEU A 244 -18.81 -6.15 19.92
C LEU A 244 -19.94 -6.66 20.80
N ALA A 245 -19.71 -7.75 21.55
CA ALA A 245 -20.67 -8.30 22.48
C ALA A 245 -20.88 -7.37 23.67
N PHE A 246 -19.78 -6.86 24.22
CA PHE A 246 -19.77 -5.84 25.26
C PHE A 246 -20.55 -4.58 24.83
N SER A 247 -20.38 -4.18 23.57
CA SER A 247 -21.07 -3.03 22.98
C SER A 247 -22.52 -3.32 22.55
N GLY A 248 -22.99 -4.57 22.70
CA GLY A 248 -24.34 -4.99 22.36
C GLY A 248 -24.62 -5.17 20.86
N PHE A 249 -23.61 -5.17 19.99
CA PHE A 249 -23.78 -5.38 18.53
C PHE A 249 -23.81 -6.86 18.15
N VAL A 250 -23.20 -7.72 18.96
CA VAL A 250 -23.19 -9.17 18.81
C VAL A 250 -23.79 -9.79 20.06
N ASP A 251 -24.64 -10.80 19.89
CA ASP A 251 -25.08 -11.62 21.01
C ASP A 251 -23.94 -12.58 21.38
N GLY A 252 -23.38 -12.43 22.59
CA GLY A 252 -22.17 -13.14 23.01
C GLY A 252 -22.32 -14.66 23.02
N VAL A 253 -23.54 -15.18 23.17
CA VAL A 253 -23.84 -16.62 23.24
C VAL A 253 -24.02 -17.21 21.84
N SER A 254 -24.85 -16.59 21.01
CA SER A 254 -25.21 -17.09 19.67
C SER A 254 -24.23 -16.68 18.57
N GLY A 255 -23.38 -15.67 18.82
CA GLY A 255 -22.49 -15.11 17.80
C GLY A 255 -23.24 -14.40 16.66
N GLN A 256 -24.53 -14.10 16.83
CA GLN A 256 -25.34 -13.40 15.82
C GLN A 256 -25.30 -11.89 16.06
N LEU A 257 -25.39 -11.12 14.98
CA LEU A 257 -25.62 -9.67 15.09
C LEU A 257 -26.97 -9.39 15.76
N THR A 258 -26.99 -8.48 16.74
CA THR A 258 -28.21 -8.14 17.45
C THR A 258 -29.17 -7.36 16.56
N LEU A 259 -30.45 -7.64 16.72
CA LEU A 259 -31.55 -6.98 16.00
C LEU A 259 -32.30 -5.99 16.90
N ASN A 260 -31.73 -5.68 18.06
CA ASN A 260 -32.32 -4.78 19.04
C ASN A 260 -32.42 -3.35 18.49
N PRO A 261 -33.36 -2.52 19.00
CA PRO A 261 -33.43 -1.11 18.63
C PRO A 261 -32.16 -0.32 18.96
N LYS A 262 -31.42 -0.74 19.98
CA LYS A 262 -30.14 -0.16 20.40
C LYS A 262 -29.17 -1.27 20.88
N PRO A 263 -27.89 -1.25 20.46
CA PRO A 263 -27.35 -0.40 19.40
C PRO A 263 -27.98 -0.70 18.04
N PHE A 264 -28.21 0.33 17.22
CA PHE A 264 -29.00 0.19 16.00
C PHE A 264 -28.17 -0.37 14.84
N ASN A 265 -28.40 -1.64 14.48
CA ASN A 265 -27.72 -2.31 13.37
C ASN A 265 -28.60 -2.36 12.10
N VAL A 266 -28.62 -1.25 11.35
CA VAL A 266 -29.54 -1.06 10.22
C VAL A 266 -29.44 -2.14 9.14
N PHE A 267 -28.23 -2.56 8.77
CA PHE A 267 -28.04 -3.57 7.72
C PHE A 267 -28.41 -4.98 8.21
N ALA A 268 -28.19 -5.30 9.49
CA ALA A 268 -28.66 -6.55 10.07
C ALA A 268 -30.20 -6.62 10.11
N GLN A 269 -30.89 -5.51 10.39
CA GLN A 269 -32.35 -5.46 10.37
C GLN A 269 -32.93 -5.61 8.94
N PHE A 270 -32.27 -5.02 7.92
CA PHE A 270 -32.63 -5.26 6.52
C PHE A 270 -32.39 -6.72 6.12
N ALA A 271 -31.25 -7.29 6.48
CA ALA A 271 -30.90 -8.68 6.21
C ALA A 271 -31.89 -9.67 6.85
N ALA A 272 -32.36 -9.37 8.06
CA ALA A 272 -33.37 -10.15 8.79
C ALA A 272 -34.82 -9.94 8.28
N GLY A 273 -35.05 -8.96 7.39
CA GLY A 273 -36.39 -8.59 6.93
C GLY A 273 -37.26 -7.87 7.97
N ILE A 274 -36.67 -7.40 9.07
CA ILE A 274 -37.37 -6.61 10.10
C ILE A 274 -37.66 -5.20 9.56
N GLN A 275 -36.70 -4.63 8.84
CA GLN A 275 -36.86 -3.34 8.19
C GLN A 275 -37.00 -3.53 6.68
N THR A 276 -37.84 -2.72 6.05
CA THR A 276 -38.05 -2.73 4.59
C THR A 276 -37.84 -1.34 4.00
N GLN A 277 -37.43 -1.27 2.73
CA GLN A 277 -37.30 -0.01 1.99
C GLN A 277 -38.29 0.06 0.83
N PRO A 278 -38.70 1.26 0.41
CA PRO A 278 -39.43 1.43 -0.85
C PRO A 278 -38.66 0.76 -1.99
N ARG A 279 -39.38 0.01 -2.85
CA ARG A 279 -38.82 -0.74 -3.98
C ARG A 279 -37.82 -1.84 -3.63
N SER A 280 -37.65 -2.19 -2.36
CA SER A 280 -36.75 -3.29 -1.94
C SER A 280 -37.04 -4.60 -2.67
N VAL A 281 -38.32 -4.96 -2.88
CA VAL A 281 -38.70 -6.16 -3.67
C VAL A 281 -38.20 -6.09 -5.12
N GLU A 282 -38.37 -4.95 -5.78
CA GLU A 282 -37.94 -4.74 -7.17
C GLU A 282 -36.39 -4.73 -7.28
N GLU A 283 -35.71 -4.03 -6.37
CA GLU A 283 -34.24 -4.00 -6.35
C GLU A 283 -33.65 -5.36 -6.00
N GLN A 284 -34.25 -6.09 -5.06
CA GLN A 284 -33.80 -7.40 -4.63
C GLN A 284 -33.90 -8.45 -5.75
N ALA A 285 -34.94 -8.38 -6.58
CA ALA A 285 -35.08 -9.26 -7.75
C ALA A 285 -33.91 -9.14 -8.75
N LYS A 286 -33.22 -8.00 -8.79
CA LYS A 286 -32.06 -7.76 -9.68
C LYS A 286 -30.79 -8.49 -9.25
N LEU A 287 -30.75 -9.04 -8.03
CA LEU A 287 -29.67 -9.93 -7.59
C LEU A 287 -29.75 -11.32 -8.22
N GLY A 288 -30.84 -11.66 -8.93
CA GLY A 288 -31.00 -12.94 -9.60
C GLY A 288 -30.93 -14.11 -8.61
N GLU A 289 -30.06 -15.09 -8.90
CA GLU A 289 -29.86 -16.24 -8.01
C GLU A 289 -29.34 -15.86 -6.63
N PHE A 290 -28.66 -14.73 -6.47
CA PHE A 290 -28.05 -14.32 -5.20
C PHE A 290 -29.04 -13.71 -4.19
N GLN A 291 -30.29 -13.47 -4.58
CA GLN A 291 -31.28 -12.80 -3.73
C GLN A 291 -31.61 -13.55 -2.42
N HIS A 292 -31.36 -14.86 -2.38
CA HIS A 292 -31.59 -15.69 -1.18
C HIS A 292 -30.46 -15.55 -0.15
N LYS A 293 -29.29 -15.06 -0.58
CA LYS A 293 -28.06 -15.01 0.21
C LYS A 293 -27.65 -13.60 0.59
N PHE A 294 -27.79 -12.65 -0.33
CA PHE A 294 -27.47 -11.25 -0.11
C PHE A 294 -28.73 -10.38 -0.11
N MET A 295 -28.61 -9.16 0.40
CA MET A 295 -29.66 -8.15 0.44
C MET A 295 -29.10 -6.85 -0.16
N ILE A 296 -29.84 -6.24 -1.08
CA ILE A 296 -29.50 -4.90 -1.58
C ILE A 296 -30.29 -3.86 -0.79
N CYS A 297 -29.60 -2.80 -0.37
CA CYS A 297 -30.18 -1.68 0.37
C CYS A 297 -29.92 -0.36 -0.37
N SER A 298 -30.94 0.51 -0.38
CA SER A 298 -30.85 1.89 -0.83
C SER A 298 -30.33 2.81 0.28
N ASN A 299 -29.72 3.94 -0.08
CA ASN A 299 -29.42 5.00 0.89
C ASN A 299 -30.72 5.71 1.32
N ARG A 300 -30.62 6.61 2.30
CA ARG A 300 -31.73 7.53 2.60
C ARG A 300 -31.99 8.39 1.37
N HIS A 301 -33.27 8.66 1.09
CA HIS A 301 -33.67 9.45 -0.08
C HIS A 301 -32.99 10.82 -0.15
N ASP A 302 -32.89 11.51 0.98
CA ASP A 302 -32.21 12.81 1.06
C ASP A 302 -30.72 12.72 0.71
N ASN A 303 -30.05 11.63 1.11
CA ASN A 303 -28.64 11.41 0.78
C ASN A 303 -28.45 11.17 -0.73
N ASP A 304 -29.39 10.45 -1.37
CA ASP A 304 -29.39 10.21 -2.82
C ASP A 304 -29.69 11.49 -3.61
N ILE A 305 -30.57 12.38 -3.13
CA ILE A 305 -30.85 13.67 -3.81
C ILE A 305 -29.63 14.60 -3.76
N HIS A 306 -28.88 14.58 -2.65
CA HIS A 306 -27.75 15.49 -2.42
C HIS A 306 -26.38 14.89 -2.78
N TRP A 307 -26.34 13.83 -3.60
CA TRP A 307 -25.11 13.11 -3.96
C TRP A 307 -24.01 14.03 -4.55
N ASP A 308 -24.38 15.08 -5.28
CA ASP A 308 -23.48 16.05 -5.92
C ASP A 308 -23.25 17.32 -5.08
N SER A 309 -23.82 17.38 -3.87
CA SER A 309 -23.75 18.57 -3.03
C SER A 309 -22.35 18.81 -2.49
N THR A 310 -21.85 20.02 -2.66
CA THR A 310 -20.61 20.52 -2.04
C THR A 310 -20.85 21.20 -0.68
N ASP A 311 -22.09 21.21 -0.19
CA ASP A 311 -22.42 21.79 1.11
C ASP A 311 -21.78 20.95 2.23
N PRO A 312 -21.00 21.54 3.16
CA PRO A 312 -20.42 20.84 4.31
C PRO A 312 -21.43 20.04 5.14
N LYS A 313 -22.70 20.43 5.15
CA LYS A 313 -23.79 19.69 5.81
C LYS A 313 -24.03 18.31 5.19
N TRP A 314 -23.82 18.20 3.88
CA TRP A 314 -24.13 17.02 3.07
C TRP A 314 -22.90 16.20 2.71
N ILE A 315 -21.71 16.81 2.61
CA ILE A 315 -20.50 16.12 2.12
C ILE A 315 -20.17 14.81 2.87
N ASN A 316 -20.51 14.72 4.16
CA ASN A 316 -20.27 13.53 4.99
C ASN A 316 -21.46 12.56 5.10
N LYS A 317 -22.62 12.90 4.51
CA LYS A 317 -23.88 12.13 4.61
C LYS A 317 -24.42 11.70 3.24
N ALA A 318 -24.21 12.52 2.22
CA ALA A 318 -24.69 12.31 0.87
C ALA A 318 -24.15 11.00 0.28
N SER A 319 -24.87 10.48 -0.69
CA SER A 319 -24.40 9.34 -1.48
C SER A 319 -23.09 9.68 -2.20
N MET A 320 -22.18 8.70 -2.26
CA MET A 320 -20.84 8.90 -2.84
C MET A 320 -20.87 8.95 -4.38
N ALA A 321 -21.98 8.52 -4.98
CA ALA A 321 -22.24 8.57 -6.41
C ALA A 321 -23.73 8.78 -6.64
N LYS A 322 -24.10 9.27 -7.83
CA LYS A 322 -25.50 9.39 -8.26
C LYS A 322 -26.26 8.07 -8.18
N ARG A 323 -25.55 6.98 -8.45
CA ARG A 323 -26.02 5.60 -8.30
C ARG A 323 -25.17 4.92 -7.25
N HIS A 324 -25.70 4.89 -6.03
CA HIS A 324 -25.03 4.32 -4.86
C HIS A 324 -26.00 3.39 -4.13
N ARG A 325 -25.59 2.13 -3.99
CA ARG A 325 -26.32 1.10 -3.23
C ARG A 325 -25.39 0.36 -2.28
N PHE A 326 -25.99 -0.40 -1.37
CA PHE A 326 -25.27 -1.23 -0.41
C PHE A 326 -25.65 -2.68 -0.61
N LEU A 327 -24.68 -3.58 -0.75
CA LEU A 327 -24.90 -5.02 -0.69
C LEU A 327 -24.50 -5.52 0.71
N THR A 328 -25.37 -6.25 1.39
CA THR A 328 -25.08 -6.93 2.67
C THR A 328 -25.42 -8.42 2.59
N THR A 329 -24.99 -9.20 3.57
CA THR A 329 -25.29 -10.64 3.66
C THR A 329 -26.49 -10.91 4.56
N LYS A 330 -27.30 -11.92 4.20
CA LYS A 330 -28.37 -12.44 5.06
C LYS A 330 -27.85 -13.36 6.16
N ASN A 331 -26.59 -13.79 6.08
CA ASN A 331 -25.96 -14.53 7.16
C ASN A 331 -25.57 -13.56 8.29
N LEU A 332 -26.35 -13.57 9.37
CA LEU A 332 -26.17 -12.66 10.52
C LEU A 332 -25.04 -13.09 11.48
N HIS A 333 -24.31 -14.16 11.17
CA HIS A 333 -23.15 -14.56 11.97
C HIS A 333 -22.10 -13.45 11.99
N TRP A 334 -21.58 -13.14 13.18
CA TRP A 334 -20.70 -12.01 13.39
C TRP A 334 -19.41 -12.08 12.56
N GLN A 335 -18.94 -13.27 12.17
CA GLN A 335 -17.79 -13.40 11.26
C GLN A 335 -17.94 -12.62 9.94
N TRP A 336 -19.17 -12.29 9.55
CA TRP A 336 -19.46 -11.52 8.35
C TRP A 336 -19.70 -10.04 8.63
N PHE A 337 -19.52 -9.54 9.85
CA PHE A 337 -19.86 -8.16 10.20
C PHE A 337 -18.90 -7.13 9.60
N ASN A 338 -17.65 -7.51 9.34
CA ASN A 338 -16.62 -6.62 8.82
C ASN A 338 -15.52 -7.40 8.09
N PRO A 339 -14.92 -6.86 7.01
CA PRO A 339 -13.85 -7.53 6.29
C PRO A 339 -12.63 -7.91 7.15
N LEU A 340 -12.31 -7.21 8.26
CA LEU A 340 -11.13 -7.58 9.06
C LEU A 340 -11.16 -8.99 9.64
N VAL A 341 -12.34 -9.57 9.86
CA VAL A 341 -12.46 -10.89 10.51
C VAL A 341 -12.76 -12.03 9.54
N PHE A 342 -12.85 -11.73 8.23
CA PHE A 342 -13.08 -12.75 7.21
C PHE A 342 -11.97 -13.80 7.28
N GLY A 343 -12.36 -15.05 7.56
CA GLY A 343 -11.44 -16.18 7.65
C GLY A 343 -10.61 -16.26 8.94
N LEU A 344 -10.85 -15.38 9.92
CA LEU A 344 -10.10 -15.34 11.19
C LEU A 344 -10.87 -15.90 12.38
N VAL A 345 -12.16 -16.20 12.23
CA VAL A 345 -12.98 -16.75 13.32
C VAL A 345 -12.70 -18.25 13.46
N ASP A 346 -12.46 -18.68 14.68
CA ASP A 346 -12.17 -20.09 14.98
C ASP A 346 -13.38 -20.99 14.69
N ALA A 347 -13.09 -22.24 14.32
CA ALA A 347 -14.12 -23.23 14.04
C ALA A 347 -15.02 -23.53 15.26
N GLU A 348 -14.49 -23.38 16.48
CA GLU A 348 -15.23 -23.53 17.73
C GLU A 348 -16.34 -22.48 17.88
N ASP A 349 -16.17 -21.31 17.24
CA ASP A 349 -17.18 -20.25 17.17
C ASP A 349 -17.92 -20.23 15.84
N ASN A 350 -18.09 -21.41 15.23
CA ASN A 350 -18.70 -21.60 13.91
C ASN A 350 -18.07 -20.74 12.79
N GLY A 351 -16.79 -20.41 12.95
CA GLY A 351 -16.00 -19.72 11.95
C GLY A 351 -15.75 -20.58 10.72
N VAL A 352 -15.61 -19.92 9.57
CA VAL A 352 -15.22 -20.58 8.31
C VAL A 352 -13.74 -20.32 8.01
N PRO A 353 -13.03 -21.29 7.41
CA PRO A 353 -11.64 -21.08 7.03
C PRO A 353 -11.51 -19.96 5.98
N VAL A 354 -10.33 -19.34 5.91
CA VAL A 354 -10.02 -18.25 4.96
C VAL A 354 -10.40 -18.58 3.50
N ARG A 355 -10.27 -19.83 3.07
CA ARG A 355 -10.70 -20.28 1.73
C ARG A 355 -12.21 -20.12 1.51
N SER A 356 -13.01 -20.47 2.50
CA SER A 356 -14.47 -20.32 2.44
C SER A 356 -14.87 -18.85 2.52
N ALA A 357 -14.18 -18.06 3.33
CA ALA A 357 -14.37 -16.62 3.38
C ALA A 357 -14.05 -15.94 2.04
N LEU A 358 -12.94 -16.32 1.38
CA LEU A 358 -12.61 -15.85 0.04
C LEU A 358 -13.75 -16.15 -0.97
N ALA A 359 -14.25 -17.38 -0.99
CA ALA A 359 -15.34 -17.77 -1.89
C ALA A 359 -16.63 -16.96 -1.61
N GLU A 360 -16.92 -16.66 -0.35
CA GLU A 360 -18.05 -15.80 0.03
C GLU A 360 -17.90 -14.38 -0.54
N VAL A 361 -16.71 -13.77 -0.40
CA VAL A 361 -16.44 -12.41 -0.88
C VAL A 361 -16.44 -12.35 -2.42
N GLU A 362 -15.99 -13.40 -3.10
CA GLU A 362 -16.12 -13.51 -4.57
C GLU A 362 -17.58 -13.58 -5.03
N GLN A 363 -18.44 -14.25 -4.26
CA GLN A 363 -19.89 -14.23 -4.51
C GLN A 363 -20.50 -12.86 -4.23
N MET A 364 -20.07 -12.14 -3.20
CA MET A 364 -20.50 -10.74 -2.96
C MET A 364 -20.14 -9.84 -4.14
N LYS A 365 -18.91 -9.94 -4.65
CA LYS A 365 -18.46 -9.21 -5.85
C LYS A 365 -19.35 -9.53 -7.05
N THR A 366 -19.58 -10.82 -7.31
CA THR A 366 -20.40 -11.28 -8.44
C THR A 366 -21.84 -10.78 -8.33
N ALA A 367 -22.44 -10.87 -7.14
CA ALA A 367 -23.80 -10.40 -6.88
C ALA A 367 -23.94 -8.88 -7.07
N ALA A 368 -22.99 -8.09 -6.58
CA ALA A 368 -22.99 -6.63 -6.75
C ALA A 368 -22.89 -6.22 -8.23
N LEU A 369 -22.00 -6.87 -9.00
CA LEU A 369 -21.86 -6.60 -10.43
C LEU A 369 -23.09 -7.02 -11.24
N LEU A 370 -23.70 -8.17 -10.89
CA LEU A 370 -24.95 -8.61 -11.50
C LEU A 370 -26.08 -7.60 -11.24
N TYR A 371 -26.21 -7.12 -10.00
CA TYR A 371 -27.19 -6.10 -9.63
C TYR A 371 -26.98 -4.80 -10.43
N ALA A 372 -25.74 -4.31 -10.52
CA ALA A 372 -25.42 -3.08 -11.26
C ALA A 372 -25.79 -3.22 -12.75
N LYS A 373 -25.42 -4.35 -13.36
CA LYS A 373 -25.78 -4.67 -14.76
C LYS A 373 -27.29 -4.73 -14.97
N ALA A 374 -28.02 -5.46 -14.11
CA ALA A 374 -29.47 -5.57 -14.18
C ALA A 374 -30.19 -4.24 -13.89
N SER A 375 -29.52 -3.31 -13.22
CA SER A 375 -30.02 -1.95 -12.95
C SER A 375 -29.72 -0.95 -14.07
N GLY A 376 -29.06 -1.36 -15.17
CA GLY A 376 -28.68 -0.47 -16.26
C GLY A 376 -27.60 0.54 -15.87
N TRP A 377 -26.72 0.16 -14.94
CA TRP A 377 -25.56 0.97 -14.57
C TRP A 377 -24.47 0.87 -15.64
N THR A 378 -23.49 1.77 -15.58
CA THR A 378 -22.36 1.68 -16.52
C THR A 378 -21.48 0.47 -16.24
N ASP A 379 -20.53 0.19 -17.13
CA ASP A 379 -19.53 -0.88 -16.96
C ASP A 379 -18.45 -0.54 -15.94
N LYS A 380 -18.33 0.74 -15.54
CA LYS A 380 -17.37 1.21 -14.54
C LYS A 380 -17.98 1.19 -13.14
N ILE A 381 -18.02 0.00 -12.54
CA ILE A 381 -18.55 -0.20 -11.19
C ILE A 381 -17.43 -0.27 -10.16
N GLY A 382 -17.50 0.58 -9.15
CA GLY A 382 -16.63 0.54 -7.99
C GLY A 382 -17.29 -0.20 -6.83
N LEU A 383 -16.56 -1.13 -6.22
CA LEU A 383 -17.00 -1.88 -5.05
C LEU A 383 -16.08 -1.57 -3.87
N PHE A 384 -16.63 -1.01 -2.80
CA PHE A 384 -15.84 -0.57 -1.64
C PHE A 384 -16.45 -1.09 -0.34
N VAL A 385 -15.62 -1.34 0.65
CA VAL A 385 -16.03 -1.70 2.02
C VAL A 385 -15.38 -0.75 3.01
N ASN A 386 -16.05 -0.52 4.14
CA ASN A 386 -15.47 0.24 5.24
C ASN A 386 -15.00 -0.74 6.32
N THR A 387 -13.71 -0.69 6.59
CA THR A 387 -13.03 -1.60 7.51
C THR A 387 -13.24 -1.17 8.97
N TYR A 388 -13.23 -2.12 9.92
CA TYR A 388 -13.38 -1.81 11.34
C TYR A 388 -12.24 -0.88 11.80
N GLY A 389 -12.55 0.09 12.66
CA GLY A 389 -11.71 1.28 12.89
C GLY A 389 -12.25 2.49 12.13
N HIS A 390 -12.65 2.31 10.87
CA HIS A 390 -13.08 3.38 9.97
C HIS A 390 -14.58 3.35 9.62
N ASN A 391 -15.26 2.25 9.95
CA ASN A 391 -16.68 2.08 9.68
C ASN A 391 -17.56 2.96 10.59
N SER A 392 -18.62 3.54 10.01
CA SER A 392 -19.63 4.30 10.77
C SER A 392 -20.75 3.41 11.34
N VAL A 393 -20.91 2.19 10.82
CA VAL A 393 -21.91 1.21 11.25
C VAL A 393 -21.23 -0.15 11.43
N ASN A 394 -21.49 -0.82 12.57
CA ASN A 394 -20.91 -2.14 12.89
C ASN A 394 -21.71 -3.28 12.24
N SER A 395 -21.78 -3.26 10.91
CA SER A 395 -22.27 -4.35 10.07
C SER A 395 -21.64 -4.26 8.70
N LEU A 396 -21.68 -5.38 7.96
CA LEU A 396 -21.11 -5.44 6.63
C LEU A 396 -22.04 -4.78 5.63
N PHE A 397 -21.44 -3.93 4.81
CA PHE A 397 -22.03 -3.42 3.60
C PHE A 397 -20.92 -3.17 2.57
N VAL A 398 -21.14 -3.63 1.35
CA VAL A 398 -20.33 -3.29 0.18
C VAL A 398 -21.02 -2.12 -0.51
N HIS A 399 -20.35 -0.98 -0.59
CA HIS A 399 -20.74 0.14 -1.44
C HIS A 399 -20.64 -0.27 -2.90
N VAL A 400 -21.76 -0.21 -3.62
CA VAL A 400 -21.83 -0.41 -5.08
C VAL A 400 -22.03 0.96 -5.70
N LEU A 401 -21.02 1.45 -6.43
CA LEU A 401 -20.99 2.80 -7.00
C LEU A 401 -20.87 2.74 -8.53
N ASP A 402 -21.64 3.56 -9.23
CA ASP A 402 -21.39 3.87 -10.65
C ASP A 402 -20.31 4.96 -10.74
N MET A 403 -19.12 4.60 -11.22
CA MET A 403 -17.92 5.45 -11.16
C MET A 403 -17.95 6.61 -12.17
N ASN A 404 -18.90 6.63 -13.10
CA ASN A 404 -19.03 7.75 -14.05
C ASN A 404 -19.66 9.00 -13.41
N ASP A 405 -20.41 8.85 -12.31
CA ASP A 405 -21.15 9.92 -11.65
C ASP A 405 -20.77 10.00 -10.15
N LEU A 406 -19.48 10.16 -9.84
CA LEU A 406 -19.01 10.32 -8.46
C LEU A 406 -19.33 11.71 -7.90
N GLY A 407 -19.78 11.74 -6.65
CA GLY A 407 -20.05 12.97 -5.90
C GLY A 407 -18.88 13.38 -5.00
N PRO A 408 -18.88 14.62 -4.45
CA PRO A 408 -17.86 15.09 -3.51
C PRO A 408 -17.69 14.20 -2.27
N GLY A 409 -18.76 13.50 -1.87
CA GLY A 409 -18.74 12.56 -0.74
C GLY A 409 -17.78 11.38 -0.94
N PHE A 410 -17.52 10.95 -2.18
CA PHE A 410 -16.54 9.89 -2.45
C PHE A 410 -15.13 10.35 -2.09
N SER A 411 -14.70 11.49 -2.62
CA SER A 411 -13.37 12.05 -2.33
C SER A 411 -13.19 12.35 -0.84
N PHE A 412 -14.25 12.84 -0.17
CA PHE A 412 -14.22 13.09 1.27
C PHE A 412 -14.02 11.82 2.10
N GLN A 413 -14.53 10.67 1.64
CA GLN A 413 -14.44 9.39 2.35
C GLN A 413 -13.36 8.45 1.78
N ALA A 414 -12.54 8.92 0.83
CA ALA A 414 -11.59 8.08 0.09
C ALA A 414 -10.61 7.33 1.01
N TYR A 415 -10.16 7.96 2.10
CA TYR A 415 -9.25 7.39 3.10
C TYR A 415 -9.77 6.12 3.80
N LYS A 416 -11.07 5.81 3.66
CA LYS A 416 -11.67 4.61 4.25
C LYS A 416 -12.48 3.77 3.27
N CYS A 417 -12.48 4.14 2.00
CA CYS A 417 -13.12 3.37 0.95
C CYS A 417 -12.15 2.30 0.45
N LEU A 418 -12.03 1.19 1.20
CA LEU A 418 -11.20 0.06 0.81
C LEU A 418 -11.82 -0.66 -0.39
N PRO A 419 -11.14 -0.76 -1.55
CA PRO A 419 -11.65 -1.54 -2.68
C PRO A 419 -11.87 -3.00 -2.28
N LEU A 420 -13.01 -3.59 -2.66
CA LEU A 420 -13.29 -5.01 -2.39
C LEU A 420 -12.22 -5.93 -3.00
N ASP A 421 -11.60 -5.51 -4.09
CA ASP A 421 -10.48 -6.22 -4.71
C ASP A 421 -9.21 -6.23 -3.86
N ALA A 422 -8.99 -5.21 -3.02
CA ALA A 422 -7.91 -5.22 -2.04
C ALA A 422 -8.16 -6.28 -0.94
N VAL A 423 -9.42 -6.46 -0.52
CA VAL A 423 -9.80 -7.53 0.41
C VAL A 423 -9.58 -8.91 -0.22
N LEU A 424 -10.09 -9.12 -1.43
CA LEU A 424 -9.92 -10.38 -2.17
C LEU A 424 -8.45 -10.74 -2.36
N LYS A 425 -7.62 -9.75 -2.69
CA LYS A 425 -6.18 -9.88 -2.83
C LYS A 425 -5.53 -10.42 -1.54
N VAL A 426 -5.79 -9.80 -0.39
CA VAL A 426 -5.20 -10.25 0.89
C VAL A 426 -5.71 -11.64 1.29
N LEU A 427 -7.00 -11.94 1.11
CA LEU A 427 -7.51 -13.28 1.41
C LEU A 427 -6.90 -14.37 0.51
N ARG A 428 -6.61 -14.05 -0.76
CA ARG A 428 -5.90 -14.95 -1.69
C ARG A 428 -4.47 -15.20 -1.24
N GLU A 429 -3.76 -14.17 -0.81
CA GLU A 429 -2.40 -14.26 -0.25
C GLU A 429 -2.40 -15.17 1.01
N GLU A 430 -3.38 -15.02 1.91
CA GLU A 430 -3.54 -15.84 3.11
C GLU A 430 -3.87 -17.31 2.79
N VAL A 431 -4.74 -17.57 1.81
CA VAL A 431 -5.02 -18.93 1.32
C VAL A 431 -3.77 -19.58 0.74
N ALA A 432 -2.98 -18.85 -0.05
CA ALA A 432 -1.80 -19.36 -0.73
C ALA A 432 -0.64 -19.65 0.21
N SER A 433 -0.42 -18.78 1.19
CA SER A 433 0.59 -18.96 2.25
C SER A 433 0.26 -20.11 3.21
N GLY A 434 -0.96 -20.67 3.13
CA GLY A 434 -1.43 -21.66 4.10
C GLY A 434 -1.52 -21.07 5.50
N PHE A 435 -1.65 -19.75 5.60
CA PHE A 435 -1.72 -19.02 6.85
C PHE A 435 -3.10 -19.23 7.47
N THR A 436 -3.29 -20.39 8.08
CA THR A 436 -4.26 -20.51 9.18
C THR A 436 -3.56 -19.98 10.43
N PRO A 437 -4.07 -18.93 11.10
CA PRO A 437 -3.67 -18.66 12.46
C PRO A 437 -4.23 -19.81 13.31
N THR A 438 -3.43 -20.85 13.49
CA THR A 438 -3.66 -21.85 14.54
C THR A 438 -2.63 -21.57 15.60
N ALA A 439 -3.06 -21.30 16.83
CA ALA A 439 -2.17 -21.35 17.98
C ALA A 439 -1.51 -22.74 17.99
N VAL A 440 -0.21 -22.79 17.73
CA VAL A 440 0.53 -24.06 17.68
C VAL A 440 0.72 -24.55 19.11
N SER A 441 -0.08 -25.54 19.52
CA SER A 441 0.35 -26.49 20.55
C SER A 441 1.44 -27.37 19.96
N ALA A 442 2.55 -27.53 20.68
CA ALA A 442 3.81 -28.13 20.23
C ALA A 442 3.78 -29.65 19.90
N GLY A 443 2.60 -30.25 19.68
CA GLY A 443 2.40 -31.70 19.66
C GLY A 443 2.44 -32.43 18.30
N ASP A 444 1.97 -31.85 17.19
CA ASP A 444 1.43 -32.70 16.09
C ASP A 444 2.10 -32.54 14.70
N ILE A 445 3.43 -32.50 14.64
CA ILE A 445 4.18 -32.32 13.37
C ILE A 445 4.26 -33.56 12.44
N PRO A 446 4.18 -34.84 12.88
CA PRO A 446 4.40 -35.96 11.95
C PRO A 446 3.25 -36.32 11.01
N ALA A 447 1.99 -35.98 11.31
CA ALA A 447 0.83 -36.53 10.58
C ALA A 447 0.41 -35.74 9.32
N LEU A 448 0.86 -34.50 9.14
CA LEU A 448 0.38 -33.60 8.08
C LEU A 448 1.09 -33.78 6.71
N ARG A 449 2.21 -34.53 6.66
CA ARG A 449 3.04 -34.62 5.44
C ARG A 449 2.51 -35.59 4.36
N GLN A 450 1.55 -36.48 4.70
CA GLN A 450 1.07 -37.53 3.78
C GLN A 450 -0.20 -37.18 2.98
N LYS A 451 -0.90 -36.06 3.24
CA LYS A 451 -2.20 -35.74 2.60
C LYS A 451 -2.16 -34.72 1.46
N ALA A 452 -1.00 -34.33 0.95
CA ALA A 452 -0.86 -33.19 0.02
C ALA A 452 -0.72 -33.55 -1.49
N GLN A 453 -1.19 -34.71 -1.96
CA GLN A 453 -1.00 -35.16 -3.35
C GLN A 453 -2.16 -34.86 -4.33
N GLY A 454 -3.06 -33.91 -4.01
CA GLY A 454 -4.19 -33.56 -4.89
C GLY A 454 -4.52 -32.06 -4.91
N ARG A 455 -3.54 -31.18 -4.71
CA ARG A 455 -3.78 -29.73 -4.63
C ARG A 455 -3.73 -29.07 -6.01
N THR A 456 -4.79 -28.36 -6.36
CA THR A 456 -4.82 -27.36 -7.43
C THR A 456 -3.86 -26.22 -7.09
N PHE A 457 -2.89 -26.00 -7.97
CA PHE A 457 -1.92 -24.91 -7.87
C PHE A 457 -2.62 -23.54 -7.95
N PHE A 458 -2.35 -22.66 -6.98
CA PHE A 458 -2.84 -21.27 -6.96
C PHE A 458 -1.66 -20.35 -6.65
N PHE A 459 -1.25 -19.56 -7.64
CA PHE A 459 -0.21 -18.55 -7.48
C PHE A 459 -0.86 -17.26 -6.93
N ALA A 460 -0.39 -16.79 -5.76
CA ALA A 460 -0.74 -15.49 -5.21
C ALA A 460 0.56 -14.70 -5.03
N GLY A 461 0.85 -13.80 -5.96
CA GLY A 461 2.01 -12.93 -5.89
C GLY A 461 1.81 -11.79 -4.89
N THR A 462 2.87 -11.01 -4.64
CA THR A 462 2.73 -9.73 -3.97
C THR A 462 1.86 -8.80 -4.82
N ASP A 463 1.20 -7.88 -4.15
CA ASP A 463 0.32 -6.93 -4.80
C ASP A 463 -0.88 -7.46 -5.62
N GLY A 464 -1.30 -8.72 -5.42
CA GLY A 464 -2.53 -9.27 -5.98
C GLY A 464 -2.40 -9.82 -7.39
N ALA A 465 -1.16 -10.03 -7.83
CA ALA A 465 -0.88 -10.79 -9.02
C ALA A 465 -1.45 -12.21 -8.91
N THR A 466 -2.25 -12.59 -9.90
CA THR A 466 -2.86 -13.93 -10.03
C THR A 466 -1.98 -14.89 -10.85
N SER A 467 -0.86 -14.38 -11.36
CA SER A 467 0.13 -15.09 -12.15
C SER A 467 1.53 -14.56 -11.91
N ILE A 468 2.55 -15.40 -12.12
CA ILE A 468 3.97 -15.04 -12.11
C ILE A 468 4.20 -13.88 -13.08
N LYS A 469 3.50 -13.89 -14.22
CA LYS A 469 3.55 -12.81 -15.19
C LYS A 469 3.15 -11.46 -14.60
N GLU A 470 1.99 -11.38 -13.95
CA GLU A 470 1.50 -10.14 -13.31
C GLU A 470 2.41 -9.68 -12.18
N GLU A 471 2.98 -10.63 -11.43
CA GLU A 471 3.88 -10.35 -10.31
C GLU A 471 5.17 -9.67 -10.78
N ILE A 472 5.77 -10.21 -11.84
CA ILE A 472 6.98 -9.63 -12.44
C ILE A 472 6.68 -8.23 -12.95
N VAL A 473 5.52 -7.99 -13.59
CA VAL A 473 5.15 -6.64 -14.06
C VAL A 473 4.96 -5.67 -12.90
N GLY A 474 4.28 -6.08 -11.84
CA GLY A 474 4.02 -5.25 -10.66
C GLY A 474 5.31 -4.82 -9.96
N ARG A 475 6.27 -5.74 -9.80
CA ARG A 475 7.52 -5.48 -9.09
C ARG A 475 8.65 -4.94 -9.95
N MET A 476 8.64 -5.27 -11.25
CA MET A 476 9.65 -4.89 -12.23
C MET A 476 8.97 -4.26 -13.45
N PRO A 477 8.44 -3.03 -13.32
CA PRO A 477 7.72 -2.37 -14.42
C PRO A 477 8.62 -2.05 -15.62
N VAL A 478 9.94 -2.11 -15.47
CA VAL A 478 10.94 -1.86 -16.50
C VAL A 478 11.97 -2.99 -16.50
N ILE A 479 12.18 -3.65 -17.63
CA ILE A 479 13.20 -4.69 -17.82
C ILE A 479 14.00 -4.35 -19.08
N LYS A 480 15.04 -3.51 -18.94
CA LYS A 480 15.86 -3.05 -20.07
C LYS A 480 17.37 -3.07 -19.83
N ASP A 481 17.82 -3.47 -18.65
CA ASP A 481 19.23 -3.48 -18.27
C ASP A 481 19.61 -4.75 -17.49
N ALA A 482 20.91 -4.93 -17.22
CA ALA A 482 21.41 -6.13 -16.54
C ALA A 482 20.93 -6.24 -15.09
N SER A 483 20.67 -5.12 -14.42
CA SER A 483 20.18 -5.12 -13.04
C SER A 483 18.75 -5.65 -12.98
N SER A 484 17.86 -5.06 -13.77
CA SER A 484 16.45 -5.46 -13.89
C SER A 484 16.31 -6.90 -14.39
N TYR A 485 17.05 -7.31 -15.43
CA TYR A 485 17.01 -8.71 -15.90
C TYR A 485 17.49 -9.71 -14.85
N ARG A 486 18.60 -9.43 -14.15
CA ARG A 486 19.11 -10.26 -13.05
C ARG A 486 18.10 -10.35 -11.91
N ALA A 487 17.47 -9.23 -11.56
CA ALA A 487 16.50 -9.17 -10.48
C ALA A 487 15.25 -9.99 -10.81
N VAL A 488 14.79 -10.00 -12.06
CA VAL A 488 13.65 -10.82 -12.51
C VAL A 488 14.00 -12.31 -12.46
N ARG A 489 15.21 -12.70 -12.91
CA ARG A 489 15.67 -14.10 -12.81
C ARG A 489 15.77 -14.56 -11.36
N ARG A 490 16.38 -13.74 -10.50
CA ARG A 490 16.47 -14.01 -9.06
C ARG A 490 15.10 -14.16 -8.43
N MET A 491 14.20 -13.21 -8.68
CA MET A 491 12.82 -13.23 -8.18
C MET A 491 12.11 -14.52 -8.61
N LEU A 492 12.22 -14.90 -9.88
CA LEU A 492 11.65 -16.15 -10.38
C LEU A 492 12.20 -17.37 -9.60
N MET A 493 13.52 -17.46 -9.47
CA MET A 493 14.19 -18.62 -8.85
C MET A 493 13.99 -18.71 -7.33
N GLU A 494 14.05 -17.59 -6.63
CA GLU A 494 14.12 -17.54 -5.17
C GLU A 494 12.78 -17.21 -4.52
N GLU A 495 11.91 -16.46 -5.19
CA GLU A 495 10.71 -15.88 -4.58
C GLU A 495 9.40 -16.43 -5.17
N LEU A 496 9.38 -16.77 -6.46
CA LEU A 496 8.16 -17.13 -7.19
C LEU A 496 8.00 -18.64 -7.45
N GLY A 497 8.63 -19.47 -6.60
CA GLY A 497 8.54 -20.93 -6.67
C GLY A 497 9.34 -21.57 -7.81
N GLY A 498 10.22 -20.80 -8.46
CA GLY A 498 11.17 -21.30 -9.43
C GLY A 498 10.55 -21.77 -10.75
N THR A 499 11.30 -22.61 -11.45
CA THR A 499 10.92 -23.15 -12.76
C THR A 499 9.72 -24.10 -12.72
N GLU A 500 9.45 -24.71 -11.57
CA GLU A 500 8.30 -25.60 -11.38
C GLU A 500 6.98 -24.82 -11.45
N HIS A 501 6.88 -23.71 -10.73
CA HIS A 501 5.70 -22.84 -10.76
C HIS A 501 5.52 -22.17 -12.13
N LEU A 502 6.62 -21.78 -12.78
CA LEU A 502 6.58 -21.26 -14.14
C LEU A 502 6.03 -22.29 -15.14
N ARG A 503 6.51 -23.54 -15.05
CA ARG A 503 6.01 -24.65 -15.87
C ARG A 503 4.51 -24.86 -15.63
N GLU A 504 4.08 -24.92 -14.37
CA GLU A 504 2.67 -25.08 -14.02
C GLU A 504 1.80 -23.93 -14.53
N GLU A 505 2.29 -22.70 -14.49
CA GLU A 505 1.62 -21.54 -15.08
C GLU A 505 1.42 -21.72 -16.59
N LEU A 506 2.46 -22.12 -17.32
CA LEU A 506 2.36 -22.39 -18.76
C LEU A 506 1.38 -23.52 -19.07
N CYS A 507 1.38 -24.61 -18.27
CA CYS A 507 0.41 -25.70 -18.40
C CYS A 507 -1.02 -25.24 -18.14
N ARG A 508 -1.25 -24.48 -17.06
CA ARG A 508 -2.56 -23.97 -16.65
C ARG A 508 -3.19 -23.09 -17.72
N TYR A 509 -2.38 -22.25 -18.38
CA TYR A 509 -2.84 -21.40 -19.48
C TYR A 509 -2.85 -22.12 -20.84
N GLY A 510 -2.52 -23.41 -20.88
CA GLY A 510 -2.55 -24.24 -22.08
C GLY A 510 -1.42 -23.95 -23.07
N PHE A 511 -0.35 -23.25 -22.68
CA PHE A 511 0.81 -22.98 -23.54
C PHE A 511 1.78 -24.17 -23.62
N LEU A 512 1.73 -25.08 -22.65
CA LEU A 512 2.65 -26.22 -22.54
C LEU A 512 1.88 -27.54 -22.57
N ASN A 513 2.31 -28.47 -23.42
CA ASN A 513 1.87 -29.85 -23.40
C ASN A 513 2.68 -30.63 -22.35
N THR A 514 2.00 -31.09 -21.30
CA THR A 514 2.59 -31.80 -20.16
C THR A 514 3.17 -33.17 -20.49
N GLU A 515 2.79 -33.79 -21.60
CA GLU A 515 3.26 -35.13 -21.96
C GLU A 515 4.65 -35.11 -22.59
N ASN A 516 5.00 -34.02 -23.29
CA ASN A 516 6.23 -33.91 -24.06
C ASN A 516 7.07 -32.68 -23.76
N GLU A 517 6.64 -31.82 -22.82
CA GLU A 517 7.34 -30.61 -22.41
C GLU A 517 7.55 -29.60 -23.56
N ARG A 518 6.68 -29.63 -24.58
CA ARG A 518 6.72 -28.72 -25.74
C ARG A 518 5.61 -27.69 -25.70
N LEU A 519 5.90 -26.51 -26.25
CA LEU A 519 4.90 -25.48 -26.46
C LEU A 519 3.78 -25.97 -27.39
N THR A 520 2.53 -25.65 -27.02
CA THR A 520 1.36 -26.00 -27.84
C THR A 520 1.29 -25.15 -29.10
N THR A 521 0.93 -25.78 -30.21
CA THR A 521 0.74 -25.15 -31.53
C THR A 521 -0.73 -24.95 -31.89
N GLY A 522 -1.65 -25.25 -30.95
CA GLY A 522 -3.08 -25.10 -31.13
C GLY A 522 -3.55 -23.64 -31.37
N PHE A 523 -4.87 -23.48 -31.52
CA PHE A 523 -5.50 -22.16 -31.68
C PHE A 523 -5.88 -21.51 -30.34
N LYS A 524 -5.87 -22.27 -29.24
CA LYS A 524 -6.26 -21.81 -27.90
C LYS A 524 -5.34 -22.43 -26.85
N PRO A 525 -4.43 -21.65 -26.24
CA PRO A 525 -4.07 -20.27 -26.58
C PRO A 525 -3.41 -20.19 -27.97
N PHE A 526 -3.55 -19.06 -28.65
CA PHE A 526 -2.94 -18.86 -29.96
C PHE A 526 -1.46 -18.48 -29.81
N ASN A 527 -0.57 -19.34 -30.29
CA ASN A 527 0.88 -19.15 -30.20
C ASN A 527 1.51 -19.04 -31.61
N VAL A 528 1.58 -17.82 -32.15
CA VAL A 528 2.06 -17.58 -33.52
C VAL A 528 3.48 -18.10 -33.76
N PHE A 529 4.41 -17.84 -32.83
CA PHE A 529 5.81 -18.21 -33.01
C PHE A 529 6.02 -19.72 -32.95
N ALA A 530 5.37 -20.44 -32.01
CA ALA A 530 5.46 -21.89 -31.95
C ALA A 530 4.86 -22.57 -33.20
N ARG A 531 3.78 -22.00 -33.75
CA ARG A 531 3.15 -22.50 -34.98
C ARG A 531 4.00 -22.30 -36.22
N VAL A 532 4.65 -21.14 -36.31
CA VAL A 532 5.60 -20.86 -37.39
C VAL A 532 6.82 -21.77 -37.26
N ALA A 533 7.39 -21.90 -36.06
CA ALA A 533 8.53 -22.76 -35.77
C ALA A 533 8.27 -24.26 -36.04
N SER A 534 7.04 -24.74 -35.83
CA SER A 534 6.62 -26.12 -36.15
C SER A 534 6.23 -26.33 -37.62
N GLY A 535 6.09 -25.27 -38.41
CA GLY A 535 5.59 -25.33 -39.78
C GLY A 535 4.06 -25.47 -39.91
N GLU A 536 3.31 -25.43 -38.79
CA GLU A 536 1.84 -25.43 -38.79
C GLU A 536 1.23 -24.11 -39.28
N MET A 537 2.03 -23.03 -39.34
CA MET A 537 1.65 -21.74 -39.90
C MET A 537 2.74 -21.23 -40.83
N LYS A 538 2.36 -20.86 -42.05
CA LYS A 538 3.21 -20.16 -43.00
C LYS A 538 2.84 -18.68 -43.05
N GLN A 539 3.83 -17.81 -43.25
CA GLN A 539 3.60 -16.37 -43.49
C GLN A 539 3.99 -16.02 -44.93
N PRO A 540 3.39 -14.99 -45.53
CA PRO A 540 3.79 -14.51 -46.85
C PRO A 540 5.30 -14.18 -46.90
N GLY A 541 6.00 -14.65 -47.94
CA GLY A 541 7.44 -14.40 -48.13
C GLY A 541 8.37 -15.17 -47.18
N MET A 542 7.84 -16.03 -46.30
CA MET A 542 8.63 -16.75 -45.30
C MET A 542 9.75 -17.58 -45.91
N GLU A 543 9.49 -18.33 -46.99
CA GLU A 543 10.51 -19.16 -47.63
C GLU A 543 11.70 -18.35 -48.15
N GLU A 544 11.47 -17.13 -48.65
CA GLU A 544 12.52 -16.22 -49.13
C GLU A 544 13.33 -15.65 -47.96
N GLU A 545 12.63 -15.17 -46.92
CA GLU A 545 13.25 -14.64 -45.70
C GLU A 545 14.15 -15.67 -45.01
N GLN A 546 13.70 -16.93 -45.00
CA GLN A 546 14.36 -18.03 -44.32
C GLN A 546 15.70 -18.43 -44.99
N VAL A 547 15.89 -18.15 -46.29
CA VAL A 547 17.17 -18.38 -47.00
C VAL A 547 18.29 -17.52 -46.42
N HIS A 548 17.98 -16.32 -45.92
CA HIS A 548 18.97 -15.39 -45.39
C HIS A 548 19.63 -15.87 -44.10
N LEU A 549 19.06 -16.87 -43.41
CA LEU A 549 19.69 -17.49 -42.23
C LEU A 549 20.88 -18.40 -42.56
N GLY A 550 21.06 -18.83 -43.82
CA GLY A 550 22.13 -19.77 -44.19
C GLY A 550 22.06 -21.06 -43.38
N ASP A 551 23.18 -21.51 -42.81
CA ASP A 551 23.25 -22.76 -42.04
C ASP A 551 22.42 -22.73 -40.74
N PHE A 552 22.03 -21.54 -40.26
CA PHE A 552 21.19 -21.40 -39.06
C PHE A 552 19.72 -21.76 -39.32
N VAL A 553 19.35 -22.00 -40.58
CA VAL A 553 17.99 -22.36 -41.00
C VAL A 553 17.47 -23.61 -40.28
N GLU A 554 18.34 -24.53 -39.88
CA GLU A 554 17.97 -25.78 -39.20
C GLU A 554 17.53 -25.57 -37.74
N ASP A 555 18.01 -24.51 -37.12
CA ASP A 555 17.80 -24.24 -35.69
C ASP A 555 16.79 -23.13 -35.42
N PHE A 556 16.70 -22.16 -36.33
CA PHE A 556 15.96 -20.94 -36.14
C PHE A 556 14.96 -20.68 -37.26
N MET A 557 13.98 -19.81 -36.99
CA MET A 557 12.95 -19.41 -37.93
C MET A 557 12.77 -17.90 -37.86
N VAL A 558 12.73 -17.23 -39.02
CA VAL A 558 12.39 -15.81 -39.14
C VAL A 558 10.87 -15.69 -39.28
N CYS A 559 10.29 -14.82 -38.45
CA CYS A 559 8.88 -14.47 -38.54
C CYS A 559 8.75 -12.97 -38.88
N SER A 560 7.70 -12.63 -39.62
CA SER A 560 7.33 -11.23 -39.90
C SER A 560 6.16 -10.80 -39.02
N ASN A 561 5.98 -9.49 -38.85
CA ASN A 561 4.75 -8.96 -38.27
C ASN A 561 3.61 -9.13 -39.29
N ARG A 562 2.41 -8.69 -38.93
CA ARG A 562 1.33 -8.56 -39.91
C ARG A 562 1.67 -7.44 -40.89
N PRO A 563 1.38 -7.58 -42.20
CA PRO A 563 1.68 -6.55 -43.20
C PRO A 563 1.16 -5.17 -42.81
N GLU A 564 -0.06 -5.09 -42.25
CA GLU A 564 -0.65 -3.82 -41.82
C GLU A 564 0.14 -3.14 -40.69
N ASN A 565 0.81 -3.90 -39.83
CA ASN A 565 1.66 -3.35 -38.77
C ASN A 565 3.01 -2.88 -39.32
N ASP A 566 3.53 -3.56 -40.35
CA ASP A 566 4.76 -3.16 -41.04
C ASP A 566 4.53 -1.89 -41.86
N ASP A 567 3.37 -1.74 -42.52
CA ASP A 567 3.03 -0.57 -43.32
C ASP A 567 2.90 0.73 -42.48
N HIS A 568 2.56 0.61 -41.19
CA HIS A 568 2.35 1.74 -40.27
C HIS A 568 3.48 1.91 -39.25
N TRP A 569 4.67 1.37 -39.52
CA TRP A 569 5.80 1.41 -38.58
C TRP A 569 6.15 2.82 -38.10
N ASP A 570 5.98 3.85 -38.94
CA ASP A 570 6.29 5.27 -38.67
C ASP A 570 5.10 6.09 -38.17
N SER A 571 3.91 5.49 -38.02
CA SER A 571 2.71 6.19 -37.56
C SER A 571 2.79 6.55 -36.07
N ASP A 572 2.46 7.80 -35.76
CA ASP A 572 2.27 8.32 -34.40
C ASP A 572 0.81 8.29 -33.92
N ASP A 573 -0.10 7.75 -34.75
CA ASP A 573 -1.50 7.59 -34.40
C ASP A 573 -1.64 6.61 -33.23
N LYS A 574 -2.44 6.99 -32.23
CA LYS A 574 -2.70 6.18 -31.03
C LYS A 574 -3.22 4.77 -31.31
N GLU A 575 -3.82 4.55 -32.48
CA GLU A 575 -4.28 3.24 -32.90
C GLU A 575 -3.12 2.28 -33.22
N TRP A 576 -2.02 2.81 -33.77
CA TRP A 576 -0.86 2.08 -34.26
C TRP A 576 0.29 2.01 -33.25
N VAL A 577 0.45 3.03 -32.41
CA VAL A 577 1.47 3.04 -31.36
C VAL A 577 1.25 1.85 -30.42
N GLY A 578 2.22 0.92 -30.39
CA GLY A 578 2.12 -0.32 -29.62
C GLY A 578 1.55 -1.53 -30.38
N LYS A 579 1.16 -1.37 -31.65
CA LYS A 579 0.76 -2.48 -32.55
C LYS A 579 1.67 -2.58 -33.78
N ALA A 580 2.00 -1.43 -34.35
CA ALA A 580 2.86 -1.32 -35.51
C ALA A 580 4.27 -1.86 -35.23
N SER A 581 5.01 -2.13 -36.30
CA SER A 581 6.40 -2.55 -36.20
C SER A 581 7.29 -1.46 -35.59
N MET A 582 8.33 -1.88 -34.87
CA MET A 582 9.20 -0.95 -34.12
C MET A 582 10.11 -0.11 -35.03
N SER A 583 10.32 -0.55 -36.26
CA SER A 583 11.15 0.11 -37.26
C SER A 583 10.67 -0.29 -38.65
N LYS A 584 11.12 0.45 -39.68
CA LYS A 584 10.84 0.12 -41.09
C LYS A 584 11.23 -1.31 -41.45
N ARG A 585 12.29 -1.81 -40.82
CA ARG A 585 12.73 -3.20 -40.90
C ARG A 585 12.68 -3.77 -39.50
N HIS A 586 11.62 -4.52 -39.22
CA HIS A 586 11.42 -5.19 -37.94
C HIS A 586 11.03 -6.63 -38.23
N LYS A 587 11.84 -7.57 -37.73
CA LYS A 587 11.61 -9.01 -37.86
C LYS A 587 11.71 -9.67 -36.50
N PHE A 588 11.27 -10.93 -36.43
CA PHE A 588 11.41 -11.76 -35.24
C PHE A 588 12.23 -12.99 -35.58
N LEU A 589 13.12 -13.40 -34.68
CA LEU A 589 13.79 -14.69 -34.74
C LEU A 589 13.27 -15.57 -33.61
N THR A 590 12.90 -16.81 -33.92
CA THR A 590 12.47 -17.82 -32.95
C THR A 590 13.25 -19.12 -33.13
N VAL A 591 13.11 -20.07 -32.21
CA VAL A 591 13.77 -21.39 -32.26
C VAL A 591 12.80 -22.46 -32.75
N LYS A 592 13.31 -23.42 -33.53
CA LYS A 592 12.54 -24.61 -33.95
C LYS A 592 12.36 -25.63 -32.83
N ASP A 593 13.26 -25.63 -31.85
CA ASP A 593 13.11 -26.44 -30.64
C ASP A 593 12.01 -25.87 -29.74
N LEU A 594 10.83 -26.51 -29.76
CA LEU A 594 9.67 -26.09 -28.98
C LEU A 594 9.71 -26.49 -27.50
N HIS A 595 10.82 -27.04 -27.00
CA HIS A 595 10.94 -27.31 -25.57
C HIS A 595 10.70 -26.04 -24.75
N TRP A 596 9.87 -26.12 -23.69
CA TRP A 596 9.41 -24.93 -22.99
C TRP A 596 10.52 -24.13 -22.33
N GLN A 597 11.69 -24.73 -22.06
CA GLN A 597 12.86 -23.97 -21.58
C GLN A 597 13.25 -22.78 -22.46
N TRP A 598 12.89 -22.83 -23.75
CA TRP A 598 13.18 -21.77 -24.69
C TRP A 598 12.06 -20.74 -24.82
N PHE A 599 10.91 -20.92 -24.17
CA PHE A 599 9.72 -20.09 -24.42
C PHE A 599 9.92 -18.59 -24.18
N ASN A 600 10.85 -18.21 -23.31
CA ASN A 600 11.20 -16.83 -23.03
C ASN A 600 12.63 -16.72 -22.48
N ALA A 601 13.26 -15.55 -22.63
CA ALA A 601 14.60 -15.29 -22.13
C ALA A 601 14.74 -15.49 -20.60
N VAL A 602 13.67 -15.38 -19.81
CA VAL A 602 13.75 -15.61 -18.36
C VAL A 602 14.11 -17.05 -18.00
N SER A 603 13.77 -18.05 -18.82
CA SER A 603 13.97 -19.48 -18.52
C SER A 603 15.30 -20.05 -19.02
N PHE A 604 16.10 -19.27 -19.75
CA PHE A 604 17.37 -19.76 -20.30
C PHE A 604 18.30 -20.27 -19.20
N GLY A 605 18.66 -21.55 -19.30
CA GLY A 605 19.65 -22.19 -18.42
C GLY A 605 19.22 -22.46 -16.98
N ILE A 606 17.95 -22.22 -16.61
CA ILE A 606 17.46 -22.45 -15.23
C ILE A 606 16.49 -23.63 -15.11
N VAL A 607 16.07 -24.22 -16.24
CA VAL A 607 15.23 -25.41 -16.24
C VAL A 607 16.07 -26.60 -15.79
N PRO A 608 15.69 -27.34 -14.72
CA PRO A 608 16.46 -28.47 -14.25
C PRO A 608 16.43 -29.67 -15.20
N ASP A 609 17.45 -30.54 -15.11
CA ASP A 609 17.56 -31.78 -15.89
C ASP A 609 16.35 -32.72 -15.73
N LYS A 610 15.64 -32.68 -14.58
CA LYS A 610 14.41 -33.48 -14.37
C LYS A 610 13.30 -33.17 -15.38
N TYR A 611 13.35 -31.99 -16.01
CA TYR A 611 12.46 -31.58 -17.10
C TYR A 611 13.20 -31.51 -18.44
N ASN A 612 14.27 -32.28 -18.62
CA ASN A 612 15.15 -32.25 -19.80
C ASN A 612 15.70 -30.84 -20.11
N GLY A 613 15.96 -30.05 -19.06
CA GLY A 613 16.58 -28.75 -19.18
C GLY A 613 17.99 -28.81 -19.76
N ALA A 614 18.37 -27.80 -20.52
CA ALA A 614 19.74 -27.60 -20.97
C ALA A 614 20.52 -26.88 -19.86
N PRO A 615 21.75 -27.34 -19.55
CA PRO A 615 22.59 -26.66 -18.58
C PRO A 615 22.90 -25.23 -19.05
N LEU A 616 23.21 -24.35 -18.10
CA LEU A 616 23.38 -22.91 -18.34
C LEU A 616 24.40 -22.61 -19.44
N GLU A 617 25.51 -23.35 -19.52
CA GLU A 617 26.55 -23.18 -20.54
C GLU A 617 26.03 -23.51 -21.95
N LYS A 618 25.23 -24.57 -22.06
CA LYS A 618 24.60 -24.96 -23.33
C LYS A 618 23.53 -23.95 -23.74
N ALA A 619 22.77 -23.43 -22.77
CA ALA A 619 21.82 -22.36 -23.01
C ALA A 619 22.51 -21.08 -23.49
N LEU A 620 23.60 -20.67 -22.83
CA LEU A 620 24.42 -19.52 -23.24
C LEU A 620 24.92 -19.67 -24.67
N ALA A 621 25.50 -20.82 -25.01
CA ALA A 621 25.96 -21.10 -26.38
C ALA A 621 24.83 -21.01 -27.41
N LYS A 622 23.62 -21.49 -27.09
CA LYS A 622 22.45 -21.38 -27.99
C LYS A 622 22.01 -19.93 -28.19
N VAL A 623 22.05 -19.10 -27.14
CA VAL A 623 21.75 -17.66 -27.25
C VAL A 623 22.83 -16.95 -28.07
N GLU A 624 24.11 -17.31 -27.95
CA GLU A 624 25.17 -16.76 -28.81
C GLU A 624 24.98 -17.15 -30.28
N LEU A 625 24.59 -18.40 -30.57
CA LEU A 625 24.23 -18.83 -31.93
C LEU A 625 23.03 -18.05 -32.47
N MET A 626 22.03 -17.76 -31.62
CA MET A 626 20.88 -16.95 -32.00
C MET A 626 21.29 -15.51 -32.37
N LYS A 627 22.27 -14.93 -31.67
CA LYS A 627 22.82 -13.61 -32.00
C LYS A 627 23.49 -13.66 -33.37
N ALA A 628 24.33 -14.67 -33.59
CA ALA A 628 25.02 -14.86 -34.87
C ALA A 628 24.02 -15.05 -36.02
N ALA A 629 22.97 -15.85 -35.82
CA ALA A 629 21.90 -16.07 -36.78
C ALA A 629 21.16 -14.78 -37.14
N ALA A 630 20.80 -13.96 -36.15
CA ALA A 630 20.12 -12.68 -36.37
C ALA A 630 20.98 -11.70 -37.18
N LEU A 631 22.28 -11.61 -36.86
CA LEU A 631 23.21 -10.72 -37.58
C LEU A 631 23.53 -11.22 -38.99
N LEU A 632 23.64 -12.54 -39.19
CA LEU A 632 23.80 -13.11 -40.52
C LEU A 632 22.57 -12.86 -41.39
N TYR A 633 21.38 -13.02 -40.81
CA TYR A 633 20.12 -12.70 -41.47
C TYR A 633 20.08 -11.25 -41.97
N THR A 634 20.37 -10.27 -41.11
CA THR A 634 20.33 -8.85 -41.53
C THR A 634 21.40 -8.52 -42.58
N ALA A 635 22.57 -9.14 -42.50
CA ALA A 635 23.63 -8.99 -43.51
C ALA A 635 23.21 -9.56 -44.88
N ASN A 636 22.54 -10.71 -44.89
CA ASN A 636 22.14 -11.40 -46.12
C ASN A 636 20.85 -10.86 -46.74
N ALA A 637 19.89 -10.41 -45.94
CA ALA A 637 18.60 -9.90 -46.41
C ALA A 637 18.74 -8.60 -47.22
N GLY A 638 19.84 -7.86 -47.00
CA GLY A 638 20.09 -6.59 -47.67
C GLY A 638 19.18 -5.48 -47.17
N GLY A 639 19.56 -4.24 -47.46
CA GLY A 639 18.81 -3.05 -47.04
C GLY A 639 19.04 -2.62 -45.59
N TRP A 640 19.23 -3.52 -44.63
CA TRP A 640 19.46 -3.20 -43.21
C TRP A 640 20.64 -2.24 -43.01
N SER A 641 20.52 -1.31 -42.05
CA SER A 641 21.65 -0.48 -41.61
C SER A 641 22.71 -1.28 -40.84
N ASP A 642 23.82 -0.64 -40.51
CA ASP A 642 24.84 -1.17 -39.61
C ASP A 642 24.42 -1.12 -38.13
N LYS A 643 23.31 -0.45 -37.80
CA LYS A 643 22.78 -0.28 -36.44
C LYS A 643 21.61 -1.22 -36.18
N VAL A 644 21.92 -2.51 -36.03
CA VAL A 644 20.92 -3.53 -35.71
C VAL A 644 20.76 -3.67 -34.19
N GLY A 645 19.54 -3.46 -33.70
CA GLY A 645 19.14 -3.71 -32.33
C GLY A 645 18.49 -5.09 -32.17
N LEU A 646 18.90 -5.83 -31.14
CA LEU A 646 18.40 -7.16 -30.82
C LEU A 646 17.78 -7.15 -29.42
N PHE A 647 16.47 -7.40 -29.30
CA PHE A 647 15.75 -7.24 -28.03
C PHE A 647 14.84 -8.43 -27.72
N PHE A 648 14.81 -8.83 -26.44
CA PHE A 648 13.78 -9.70 -25.91
C PHE A 648 12.75 -8.87 -25.14
N HIS A 649 11.47 -9.25 -25.27
CA HIS A 649 10.48 -8.90 -24.25
C HIS A 649 10.47 -10.02 -23.22
N VAL A 650 11.01 -9.75 -22.03
CA VAL A 650 11.15 -10.74 -20.95
C VAL A 650 9.78 -11.07 -20.37
N PHE A 651 9.61 -12.32 -19.89
CA PHE A 651 8.36 -12.80 -19.29
C PHE A 651 7.87 -11.84 -18.20
N GLY A 652 6.56 -11.59 -18.19
CA GLY A 652 5.98 -10.41 -17.54
C GLY A 652 5.52 -9.40 -18.58
N HIS A 653 6.44 -8.95 -19.43
CA HIS A 653 6.20 -7.86 -20.39
C HIS A 653 5.99 -8.31 -21.84
N ASN A 654 6.17 -9.60 -22.12
CA ASN A 654 5.97 -10.19 -23.44
C ASN A 654 4.48 -10.27 -23.82
N SER A 655 4.14 -9.93 -25.07
CA SER A 655 2.75 -10.02 -25.55
C SER A 655 2.34 -11.45 -25.95
N VAL A 656 3.30 -12.29 -26.33
CA VAL A 656 3.08 -13.70 -26.71
C VAL A 656 4.00 -14.59 -25.87
N ASN A 657 3.45 -15.64 -25.24
CA ASN A 657 4.21 -16.58 -24.40
C ASN A 657 4.93 -17.65 -25.24
N SER A 658 5.83 -17.18 -26.12
CA SER A 658 6.72 -17.98 -26.94
C SER A 658 7.93 -17.15 -27.32
N LEU A 659 9.02 -17.80 -27.68
CA LEU A 659 10.26 -17.10 -27.95
C LEU A 659 10.14 -16.22 -29.19
N HIS A 660 10.57 -14.97 -29.07
CA HIS A 660 10.78 -14.08 -30.19
C HIS A 660 11.84 -13.06 -29.80
N LEU A 661 12.96 -13.08 -30.53
CA LEU A 661 13.97 -12.04 -30.52
C LEU A 661 13.57 -10.99 -31.55
N HIS A 662 13.33 -9.76 -31.13
CA HIS A 662 13.08 -8.65 -32.03
C HIS A 662 14.40 -8.23 -32.70
N ILE A 663 14.42 -8.22 -34.03
CA ILE A 663 15.50 -7.68 -34.86
C ILE A 663 15.00 -6.35 -35.43
N VAL A 664 15.64 -5.24 -35.04
CA VAL A 664 15.18 -3.87 -35.28
C VAL A 664 16.28 -3.07 -35.94
N ASP A 665 15.98 -2.40 -37.04
CA ASP A 665 16.88 -1.43 -37.66
C ASP A 665 16.80 -0.09 -36.92
N LEU A 666 17.84 0.23 -36.13
CA LEU A 666 17.85 1.39 -35.23
C LEU A 666 18.04 2.72 -35.95
N GLU A 667 18.40 2.72 -37.24
CA GLU A 667 18.49 3.95 -38.03
C GLU A 667 17.11 4.48 -38.44
N VAL A 668 16.11 3.59 -38.49
CA VAL A 668 14.75 3.88 -38.99
C VAL A 668 13.69 3.33 -38.04
N VAL A 669 13.76 3.75 -36.76
CA VAL A 669 12.77 3.41 -35.73
C VAL A 669 11.53 4.29 -35.81
N GLY A 670 10.38 3.71 -35.48
CA GLY A 670 9.11 4.43 -35.38
C GLY A 670 8.64 4.63 -33.93
N PRO A 671 7.49 5.30 -33.73
CA PRO A 671 6.95 5.58 -32.39
C PRO A 671 6.76 4.35 -31.49
N THR A 672 6.43 3.18 -32.07
CA THR A 672 6.23 1.95 -31.29
C THR A 672 7.52 1.45 -30.61
N PHE A 673 8.71 1.72 -31.17
CA PHE A 673 9.97 1.38 -30.52
C PHE A 673 10.09 2.09 -29.16
N TRP A 674 9.84 3.40 -29.14
CA TRP A 674 9.89 4.22 -27.93
C TRP A 674 8.77 3.87 -26.96
N HIS A 675 7.57 3.58 -27.47
CA HIS A 675 6.47 3.09 -26.66
C HIS A 675 6.83 1.81 -25.89
N PHE A 676 7.65 0.93 -26.47
CA PHE A 676 8.10 -0.31 -25.85
C PHE A 676 9.50 -0.26 -25.22
N GLU A 677 10.11 0.92 -25.12
CA GLU A 677 11.47 1.06 -24.59
C GLU A 677 11.63 0.43 -23.19
N TYR A 678 10.60 0.54 -22.35
CA TYR A 678 10.60 0.01 -20.99
C TYR A 678 10.74 -1.52 -20.91
N LYS A 679 10.42 -2.24 -21.98
CA LYS A 679 10.48 -3.72 -22.05
C LYS A 679 11.37 -4.26 -23.17
N ASN A 680 12.07 -3.39 -23.89
CA ASN A 680 13.06 -3.76 -24.89
C ASN A 680 14.37 -4.16 -24.18
N CYS A 681 14.45 -5.38 -23.66
CA CYS A 681 15.65 -5.91 -22.99
C CYS A 681 16.71 -6.30 -24.03
N PRO A 682 17.88 -5.62 -24.10
CA PRO A 682 18.89 -5.93 -25.11
C PRO A 682 19.41 -7.36 -24.97
N MET A 683 19.62 -8.05 -26.09
CA MET A 683 20.18 -9.40 -26.10
C MET A 683 21.56 -9.48 -25.41
N ASP A 684 22.38 -8.43 -25.56
CA ASP A 684 23.70 -8.35 -24.91
C ASP A 684 23.61 -8.23 -23.39
N VAL A 685 22.52 -7.65 -22.87
CA VAL A 685 22.23 -7.64 -21.44
C VAL A 685 21.93 -9.06 -20.95
N VAL A 686 21.13 -9.82 -21.69
CA VAL A 686 20.83 -11.23 -21.39
C VAL A 686 22.11 -12.07 -21.39
N LEU A 687 22.91 -11.97 -22.44
CA LEU A 687 24.19 -12.67 -22.56
C LEU A 687 25.17 -12.29 -21.43
N LYS A 688 25.24 -11.02 -21.06
CA LYS A 688 26.09 -10.55 -19.95
C LYS A 688 25.71 -11.26 -18.64
N VAL A 689 24.42 -11.24 -18.26
CA VAL A 689 23.96 -11.85 -17.01
C VAL A 689 24.19 -13.37 -17.03
N MET A 690 23.91 -14.06 -18.14
CA MET A 690 24.17 -15.50 -18.24
C MET A 690 25.66 -15.85 -18.10
N ARG A 691 26.57 -15.05 -18.67
CA ARG A 691 28.02 -15.25 -18.49
C ARG A 691 28.46 -15.07 -17.04
N GLU A 692 27.95 -14.05 -16.36
CA GLU A 692 28.22 -13.82 -14.94
C GLU A 692 27.71 -14.98 -14.06
N GLU A 693 26.54 -15.55 -14.40
CA GLU A 693 26.00 -16.72 -13.71
C GLU A 693 26.86 -17.97 -13.93
N VAL A 694 27.34 -18.23 -15.16
CA VAL A 694 28.30 -19.31 -15.44
C VAL A 694 29.59 -19.11 -14.64
N GLU A 695 30.16 -17.89 -14.66
CA GLU A 695 31.37 -17.57 -13.89
C GLU A 695 31.16 -17.80 -12.39
N SER A 696 29.99 -17.44 -11.86
CA SER A 696 29.63 -17.66 -10.46
C SER A 696 29.51 -19.14 -10.12
N MET A 697 28.91 -19.96 -11.01
CA MET A 697 28.85 -21.41 -10.84
C MET A 697 30.24 -22.06 -10.84
N LEU A 698 31.13 -21.61 -11.72
CA LEU A 698 32.52 -22.08 -11.76
C LEU A 698 33.26 -21.77 -10.46
N LYS A 699 33.15 -20.53 -9.95
CA LYS A 699 33.75 -20.12 -8.66
C LYS A 699 33.26 -20.97 -7.48
N VAL A 700 31.97 -21.29 -7.42
CA VAL A 700 31.40 -22.16 -6.37
C VAL A 700 31.94 -23.59 -6.49
N SER A 701 32.09 -24.10 -7.71
CA SER A 701 32.62 -25.44 -7.96
C SER A 701 34.11 -25.57 -7.58
N ASP A 702 34.90 -24.54 -7.85
CA ASP A 702 36.33 -24.49 -7.49
C ASP A 702 36.54 -24.40 -5.97
N GLY A 703 35.71 -23.63 -5.26
CA GLY A 703 35.70 -23.58 -3.80
C GLY A 703 35.45 -24.95 -3.17
N ARG A 704 34.41 -25.67 -3.63
CA ARG A 704 34.11 -27.04 -3.17
C ARG A 704 35.19 -28.04 -3.57
N ARG A 705 35.85 -27.86 -4.72
CA ARG A 705 36.96 -28.73 -5.15
C ARG A 705 38.23 -28.51 -4.34
N ALA A 706 38.49 -27.28 -3.89
CA ALA A 706 39.58 -26.97 -2.97
C ALA A 706 39.34 -27.58 -1.58
N GLU A 707 38.11 -27.49 -1.05
CA GLU A 707 37.73 -28.11 0.24
C GLU A 707 37.71 -29.64 0.19
N SER A 708 37.24 -30.23 -0.92
CA SER A 708 37.25 -31.69 -1.11
C SER A 708 38.66 -32.26 -1.37
N LYS A 709 39.55 -31.52 -2.05
CA LYS A 709 40.97 -31.92 -2.17
C LYS A 709 41.74 -31.79 -0.86
N ALA A 710 41.33 -30.90 0.05
CA ALA A 710 41.90 -30.82 1.39
C ALA A 710 41.44 -31.98 2.30
N SER A 711 40.34 -32.68 1.97
CA SER A 711 39.75 -33.75 2.78
C SER A 711 39.86 -35.16 2.18
N ALA A 712 40.11 -35.30 0.87
CA ALA A 712 40.18 -36.59 0.19
C ALA A 712 41.55 -36.86 -0.44
N GLY A 713 42.34 -37.71 0.21
CA GLY A 713 43.50 -38.35 -0.40
C GLY A 713 43.07 -39.35 -1.50
N GLY A 714 43.57 -39.13 -2.71
CA GLY A 714 43.80 -40.15 -3.74
C GLY A 714 42.58 -40.88 -4.32
N GLY A 715 42.03 -40.37 -5.42
CA GLY A 715 41.10 -41.13 -6.27
C GLY A 715 40.97 -40.53 -7.67
N THR A 716 41.36 -41.30 -8.69
CA THR A 716 41.42 -40.99 -10.11
C THR A 716 40.05 -40.69 -10.75
N ALA A 717 39.94 -39.57 -11.48
CA ALA A 717 38.72 -39.14 -12.18
C ALA A 717 38.76 -39.53 -13.68
N PHE A 718 37.66 -40.15 -14.13
CA PHE A 718 37.42 -40.70 -15.47
C PHE A 718 36.81 -39.64 -16.42
N MET A 719 37.04 -39.80 -17.72
CA MET A 719 36.85 -38.80 -18.78
C MET A 719 35.39 -38.61 -19.24
N SER A 720 35.00 -37.35 -19.51
CA SER A 720 33.80 -36.98 -20.29
C SER A 720 34.03 -35.67 -21.07
N GLY A 721 35.14 -35.56 -21.81
CA GLY A 721 35.62 -34.30 -22.41
C GLY A 721 35.05 -33.94 -23.80
N ASP A 722 34.51 -34.90 -24.55
CA ASP A 722 34.35 -34.71 -26.00
C ASP A 722 33.18 -33.80 -26.40
N ALA A 723 32.05 -33.82 -25.68
CA ALA A 723 30.89 -32.98 -26.02
C ALA A 723 31.11 -31.49 -25.68
N THR A 724 31.80 -31.21 -24.57
CA THR A 724 32.11 -29.84 -24.13
C THR A 724 33.15 -29.19 -25.06
N GLN A 725 34.09 -29.98 -25.57
CA GLN A 725 35.13 -29.48 -26.47
C GLN A 725 34.57 -29.11 -27.85
N ALA A 726 33.60 -29.88 -28.38
CA ALA A 726 32.92 -29.55 -29.64
C ALA A 726 32.07 -28.28 -29.54
N ALA A 727 31.33 -28.09 -28.44
CA ALA A 727 30.55 -26.87 -28.20
C ALA A 727 31.45 -25.63 -28.03
N ALA A 728 32.59 -25.78 -27.34
CA ALA A 728 33.58 -24.71 -27.18
C ALA A 728 34.25 -24.33 -28.52
N GLN A 729 34.51 -25.31 -29.39
CA GLN A 729 35.04 -25.03 -30.73
C GLN A 729 34.04 -24.29 -31.62
N ALA A 730 32.75 -24.68 -31.59
CA ALA A 730 31.70 -24.00 -32.35
C ALA A 730 31.45 -22.56 -31.85
N ALA A 731 31.43 -22.35 -30.52
CA ALA A 731 31.31 -21.02 -29.92
C ALA A 731 32.52 -20.14 -30.27
N ASN A 732 33.74 -20.68 -30.25
CA ASN A 732 34.95 -19.96 -30.65
C ASN A 732 34.93 -19.59 -32.15
N ALA A 733 34.44 -20.47 -33.03
CA ALA A 733 34.32 -20.17 -34.45
C ALA A 733 33.28 -19.06 -34.71
N ALA A 734 32.13 -19.11 -34.03
CA ALA A 734 31.11 -18.06 -34.10
C ALA A 734 31.61 -16.72 -33.53
N ALA A 735 32.33 -16.76 -32.41
CA ALA A 735 32.97 -15.58 -31.81
C ALA A 735 34.03 -14.99 -32.74
N GLN A 736 34.84 -15.81 -33.42
CA GLN A 736 35.83 -15.34 -34.40
C GLN A 736 35.17 -14.71 -35.63
N ALA A 737 34.06 -15.26 -36.13
CA ALA A 737 33.31 -14.66 -37.22
C ALA A 737 32.70 -13.30 -36.83
N ALA A 738 32.10 -13.21 -35.63
CA ALA A 738 31.59 -11.96 -35.09
C ALA A 738 32.70 -10.94 -34.82
N GLN A 739 33.85 -11.38 -34.29
CA GLN A 739 35.01 -10.54 -34.04
C GLN A 739 35.62 -10.02 -35.35
N ALA A 740 35.65 -10.82 -36.42
CA ALA A 740 36.11 -10.39 -37.75
C ALA A 740 35.19 -9.30 -38.34
N MET A 741 33.88 -9.39 -38.12
CA MET A 741 32.93 -8.33 -38.49
C MET A 741 33.15 -7.05 -37.67
N ILE A 742 33.32 -7.16 -36.34
CA ILE A 742 33.59 -6.02 -35.45
C ILE A 742 34.94 -5.36 -35.76
N THR A 743 35.97 -6.16 -36.07
CA THR A 743 37.31 -5.65 -36.40
C THR A 743 37.29 -4.90 -37.73
N ASN A 744 36.50 -5.34 -38.71
CA ASN A 744 36.28 -4.60 -39.96
C ASN A 744 35.49 -3.30 -39.76
N GLN A 745 34.65 -3.20 -38.71
CA GLN A 745 33.98 -1.95 -38.33
C GLN A 745 34.91 -1.01 -37.56
N ASN A 746 35.69 -1.52 -36.61
CA ASN A 746 36.61 -0.72 -35.80
C ASN A 746 37.82 -0.19 -36.58
N ALA A 747 38.27 -0.91 -37.61
CA ALA A 747 39.30 -0.42 -38.53
C ALA A 747 38.89 0.85 -39.32
N LYS A 748 37.58 1.19 -39.35
CA LYS A 748 37.08 2.47 -39.88
C LYS A 748 36.95 3.57 -38.82
N ALA A 749 37.01 3.24 -37.52
CA ALA A 749 36.82 4.18 -36.42
C ALA A 749 38.12 4.70 -35.79
N ASP A 750 39.23 3.96 -35.95
CA ASP A 750 40.51 4.23 -35.26
C ASP A 750 41.35 5.39 -35.82
N ASP A 751 40.84 6.18 -36.78
CA ASP A 751 41.52 7.39 -37.28
C ASP A 751 41.26 8.67 -36.43
N SER A 752 40.66 8.54 -35.23
CA SER A 752 40.22 9.71 -34.42
C SER A 752 40.70 9.77 -32.95
N GLY A 753 41.65 8.91 -32.54
CA GLY A 753 42.09 8.74 -31.15
C GLY A 753 43.01 9.84 -30.55
N ARG A 754 42.56 11.09 -30.47
CA ARG A 754 43.10 12.11 -29.54
C ARG A 754 42.04 12.47 -28.50
N LEU A 755 42.39 12.35 -27.21
CA LEU A 755 41.57 12.68 -26.03
C LEU A 755 40.95 14.09 -26.15
N HIS A 756 39.73 14.16 -26.70
CA HIS A 756 38.97 15.40 -26.79
C HIS A 756 38.27 15.69 -25.47
N ALA A 757 38.37 16.94 -25.02
CA ALA A 757 37.45 17.52 -24.05
C ALA A 757 36.01 17.18 -24.48
N GLY A 758 35.22 16.58 -23.58
CA GLY A 758 33.88 16.11 -23.89
C GLY A 758 33.05 17.20 -24.58
N THR A 759 32.41 16.86 -25.69
CA THR A 759 31.63 17.82 -26.48
C THR A 759 30.48 18.40 -25.65
N GLU A 760 30.06 19.62 -25.94
CA GLU A 760 28.91 20.27 -25.25
C GLU A 760 27.62 19.44 -25.28
N ASN A 761 27.48 18.52 -26.24
CA ASN A 761 26.34 17.63 -26.41
C ASN A 761 26.47 16.28 -25.68
N GLU A 762 27.51 16.09 -24.88
CA GLU A 762 27.68 14.89 -24.07
C GLU A 762 26.59 14.79 -22.99
N ILE A 763 26.01 13.60 -22.82
CA ILE A 763 25.07 13.28 -21.74
C ILE A 763 25.88 12.82 -20.53
N LEU A 764 25.79 13.56 -19.44
CA LEU A 764 26.39 13.22 -18.14
C LEU A 764 25.39 12.39 -17.33
N SER A 765 25.83 11.23 -16.84
CA SER A 765 25.08 10.43 -15.86
C SER A 765 25.62 10.72 -14.47
N LEU A 766 24.82 11.34 -13.61
CA LEU A 766 25.17 11.72 -12.24
C LEU A 766 24.40 10.84 -11.26
N ASN A 767 25.04 10.40 -10.18
CA ASN A 767 24.37 9.77 -9.04
C ASN A 767 24.16 10.82 -7.96
N VAL A 768 22.90 11.19 -7.69
CA VAL A 768 22.54 12.27 -6.77
C VAL A 768 21.79 11.67 -5.57
N GLY A 769 22.44 11.59 -4.41
CA GLY A 769 21.84 11.03 -3.20
C GLY A 769 21.33 9.59 -3.39
N GLY A 770 21.96 8.80 -4.27
CA GLY A 770 21.56 7.43 -4.60
C GLY A 770 20.65 7.30 -5.83
N GLU A 771 20.21 8.40 -6.45
CA GLU A 771 19.35 8.38 -7.64
C GLU A 771 20.09 8.83 -8.91
N LEU A 772 19.88 8.13 -10.03
CA LEU A 772 20.52 8.47 -11.29
C LEU A 772 19.81 9.61 -12.03
N VAL A 773 20.56 10.66 -12.34
CA VAL A 773 20.12 11.84 -13.08
C VAL A 773 20.97 12.00 -14.34
N SER A 774 20.36 11.87 -15.52
CA SER A 774 21.04 12.07 -16.81
C SER A 774 20.82 13.51 -17.30
N VAL A 775 21.86 14.26 -17.61
CA VAL A 775 21.75 15.67 -18.04
C VAL A 775 22.80 16.00 -19.11
N LEU A 776 22.42 16.78 -20.13
CA LEU A 776 23.38 17.28 -21.12
C LEU A 776 24.39 18.21 -20.46
N ARG A 777 25.68 18.05 -20.79
CA ARG A 777 26.77 18.92 -20.32
C ARG A 777 26.45 20.40 -20.58
N SER A 778 26.02 20.72 -21.79
CA SER A 778 25.59 22.09 -22.17
C SER A 778 24.43 22.65 -21.33
N THR A 779 23.61 21.82 -20.69
CA THR A 779 22.57 22.31 -19.77
C THR A 779 23.16 22.76 -18.45
N LEU A 780 24.12 22.01 -17.89
CA LEU A 780 24.81 22.42 -16.65
C LEU A 780 25.70 23.64 -16.86
N LEU A 781 26.27 23.78 -18.07
CA LEU A 781 27.09 24.93 -18.44
C LEU A 781 26.31 26.24 -18.59
N LEU A 782 24.96 26.22 -18.54
CA LEU A 782 24.14 27.42 -18.46
C LEU A 782 24.26 28.15 -17.12
N ALA A 783 24.67 27.44 -16.06
CA ALA A 783 24.84 28.05 -14.75
C ALA A 783 25.90 29.18 -14.79
N PRO A 784 25.86 30.15 -13.88
CA PRO A 784 26.79 31.28 -13.87
C PRO A 784 28.25 30.81 -13.78
N SER A 785 29.17 31.53 -14.42
CA SER A 785 30.60 31.26 -14.28
C SER A 785 31.01 31.39 -12.81
N GLY A 786 31.68 30.37 -12.26
CA GLY A 786 32.04 30.30 -10.84
C GLY A 786 30.96 29.70 -9.93
N SER A 787 29.80 29.32 -10.47
CA SER A 787 28.83 28.50 -9.73
C SER A 787 29.31 27.06 -9.61
N MET A 788 29.00 26.42 -8.48
CA MET A 788 29.34 25.02 -8.24
C MET A 788 28.70 24.09 -9.28
N LEU A 789 27.48 24.39 -9.74
CA LEU A 789 26.81 23.59 -10.77
C LEU A 789 27.52 23.67 -12.12
N ARG A 790 28.04 24.84 -12.50
CA ARG A 790 28.83 24.97 -13.73
C ARG A 790 30.16 24.22 -13.62
N GLU A 791 30.78 24.21 -12.45
CA GLU A 791 31.99 23.43 -12.19
C GLU A 791 31.74 21.94 -12.40
N VAL A 792 30.62 21.39 -11.89
CA VAL A 792 30.20 19.99 -12.16
C VAL A 792 30.09 19.73 -13.67
N GLY A 793 29.53 20.67 -14.44
CA GLY A 793 29.45 20.57 -15.90
C GLY A 793 30.78 20.75 -16.64
N SER A 794 31.74 21.48 -16.07
CA SER A 794 33.00 21.87 -16.73
C SER A 794 34.14 20.89 -16.47
N LEU A 795 34.24 20.34 -15.25
CA LEU A 795 35.45 19.67 -14.78
C LEU A 795 35.60 18.23 -15.29
N GLY A 796 34.54 17.65 -15.86
CA GLY A 796 34.52 16.20 -16.12
C GLY A 796 34.81 15.41 -14.84
N SER A 797 35.18 14.13 -14.96
CA SER A 797 35.41 13.22 -13.81
C SER A 797 36.53 13.63 -12.83
N ARG A 798 37.21 14.78 -13.02
CA ARG A 798 38.46 15.11 -12.31
C ARG A 798 38.30 15.76 -10.93
N MET A 799 37.17 16.36 -10.58
CA MET A 799 36.97 17.00 -9.26
C MET A 799 35.93 16.34 -8.37
N LEU A 800 35.14 15.41 -8.90
CA LEU A 800 34.22 14.63 -8.07
C LEU A 800 35.03 13.47 -7.52
N SER A 801 35.68 13.73 -6.38
CA SER A 801 36.48 12.76 -5.62
C SER A 801 35.66 11.54 -5.17
N GLN A 802 34.34 11.65 -5.27
CA GLN A 802 33.39 10.60 -5.00
C GLN A 802 32.80 10.15 -6.34
N LEU A 803 33.25 8.99 -6.79
CA LEU A 803 32.56 8.22 -7.82
C LEU A 803 31.79 7.10 -7.12
N ASP A 804 30.63 6.74 -7.65
CA ASP A 804 29.92 5.54 -7.22
C ASP A 804 30.59 4.25 -7.74
N ASP A 805 30.02 3.09 -7.40
CA ASP A 805 30.51 1.77 -7.82
C ASP A 805 30.58 1.61 -9.35
N ASP A 806 29.78 2.39 -10.09
CA ASP A 806 29.73 2.41 -11.55
C ASP A 806 30.66 3.48 -12.16
N ARG A 807 31.54 4.08 -11.35
CA ARG A 807 32.47 5.17 -11.71
C ARG A 807 31.77 6.43 -12.22
N ARG A 808 30.54 6.69 -11.77
CA ARG A 808 29.79 7.90 -12.09
C ARG A 808 30.04 8.95 -11.01
N PRO A 809 30.05 10.24 -11.37
CA PRO A 809 30.04 11.30 -10.39
C PRO A 809 28.94 11.15 -9.34
N PHE A 810 29.32 11.10 -8.06
CA PHE A 810 28.39 11.08 -6.93
C PHE A 810 28.25 12.48 -6.33
N LEU A 811 27.00 12.91 -6.13
CA LEU A 811 26.61 14.18 -5.53
C LEU A 811 25.70 13.88 -4.33
N ASP A 812 26.16 14.18 -3.13
CA ASP A 812 25.36 13.95 -1.90
C ASP A 812 24.34 15.07 -1.68
N TYR A 813 23.36 15.20 -2.59
CA TYR A 813 22.28 16.18 -2.53
C TYR A 813 20.91 15.49 -2.53
N PRO A 814 19.85 16.14 -2.02
CA PRO A 814 18.48 15.64 -2.16
C PRO A 814 18.09 15.52 -3.66
N PRO A 815 17.82 14.31 -4.18
CA PRO A 815 17.68 14.12 -5.63
C PRO A 815 16.48 14.87 -6.22
N VAL A 816 15.37 14.96 -5.47
CA VAL A 816 14.16 15.67 -5.90
C VAL A 816 14.43 17.15 -6.12
N ALA A 817 15.14 17.81 -5.19
CA ALA A 817 15.47 19.23 -5.31
C ALA A 817 16.44 19.48 -6.47
N PHE A 818 17.44 18.61 -6.65
CA PHE A 818 18.40 18.71 -7.75
C PHE A 818 17.73 18.55 -9.12
N LYS A 819 16.78 17.62 -9.26
CA LYS A 819 16.00 17.43 -10.49
C LYS A 819 15.19 18.67 -10.86
N ILE A 820 14.52 19.31 -9.90
CA ILE A 820 13.77 20.56 -10.13
C ILE A 820 14.69 21.65 -10.70
N ILE A 821 15.89 21.80 -10.14
CA ILE A 821 16.90 22.76 -10.60
C ILE A 821 17.35 22.43 -12.04
N VAL A 822 17.71 21.18 -12.31
CA VAL A 822 18.15 20.74 -13.64
C VAL A 822 17.05 20.88 -14.69
N ASP A 823 15.81 20.52 -14.35
CA ASP A 823 14.65 20.66 -15.23
C ASP A 823 14.36 22.11 -15.55
N HIS A 824 14.51 23.01 -14.58
CA HIS A 824 14.40 24.44 -14.84
C HIS A 824 15.47 24.94 -15.82
N LEU A 825 16.73 24.51 -15.66
CA LEU A 825 17.79 24.84 -16.62
C LEU A 825 17.54 24.26 -18.02
N ARG A 826 16.93 23.07 -18.13
CA ARG A 826 16.50 22.50 -19.42
C ARG A 826 15.45 23.39 -20.07
N LEU A 827 14.48 23.86 -19.31
CA LEU A 827 13.46 24.79 -19.82
C LEU A 827 14.10 26.09 -20.29
N ILE A 828 14.99 26.71 -19.50
CA ILE A 828 15.74 27.91 -19.90
C ILE A 828 16.49 27.68 -21.22
N LYS A 829 17.12 26.50 -21.39
CA LYS A 829 17.82 26.14 -22.62
C LYS A 829 16.89 26.09 -23.84
N LEU A 830 15.69 25.55 -23.66
CA LEU A 830 14.71 25.34 -24.73
C LEU A 830 13.91 26.61 -25.03
N THR A 831 13.74 27.51 -24.07
CA THR A 831 13.03 28.78 -24.26
C THR A 831 13.79 29.65 -25.27
N PRO A 832 13.12 30.26 -26.26
CA PRO A 832 13.74 31.22 -27.17
C PRO A 832 14.33 32.43 -26.42
N ARG A 833 15.43 33.01 -26.91
CA ARG A 833 16.04 34.23 -26.34
C ARG A 833 15.08 35.42 -26.24
N THR A 834 14.00 35.43 -27.01
CA THR A 834 12.97 36.47 -27.02
C THR A 834 11.85 36.25 -26.02
N ALA A 835 11.83 35.12 -25.32
CA ALA A 835 10.83 34.77 -24.32
C ALA A 835 11.44 34.74 -22.92
N LEU A 836 10.64 35.13 -21.92
CA LEU A 836 10.98 35.02 -20.51
C LEU A 836 10.33 33.74 -19.95
N LEU A 837 11.12 32.93 -19.27
CA LEU A 837 10.64 31.81 -18.48
C LEU A 837 10.38 32.29 -17.05
N GLU A 838 9.17 32.05 -16.55
CA GLU A 838 8.82 32.29 -15.14
C GLU A 838 9.68 31.42 -14.21
N ARG A 839 9.84 31.84 -12.95
CA ARG A 839 10.55 31.06 -11.93
C ARG A 839 10.03 29.63 -11.80
N ALA A 840 10.85 28.71 -11.29
CA ALA A 840 10.45 27.32 -11.11
C ALA A 840 9.20 27.20 -10.23
N ASP A 841 8.23 26.38 -10.66
CA ASP A 841 7.07 26.03 -9.86
C ASP A 841 7.45 24.96 -8.84
N VAL A 842 7.75 25.40 -7.61
CA VAL A 842 8.21 24.53 -6.53
C VAL A 842 7.06 24.28 -5.55
N PRO A 843 6.68 23.00 -5.30
CA PRO A 843 5.70 22.64 -4.28
C PRO A 843 6.05 23.25 -2.91
N TYR A 844 5.02 23.66 -2.15
CA TYR A 844 5.20 24.42 -0.92
C TYR A 844 6.13 23.71 0.08
N GLU A 845 5.95 22.40 0.26
CA GLU A 845 6.74 21.54 1.15
C GLU A 845 8.19 21.34 0.70
N ARG A 846 8.54 21.66 -0.55
CA ARG A 846 9.91 21.54 -1.10
C ARG A 846 10.63 22.86 -1.27
N ARG A 847 9.94 23.99 -1.08
CA ARG A 847 10.47 25.33 -1.37
C ARG A 847 11.77 25.62 -0.62
N GLN A 848 11.85 25.27 0.66
CA GLN A 848 13.06 25.47 1.46
C GLN A 848 14.24 24.65 0.92
N GLN A 849 14.05 23.34 0.69
CA GLN A 849 15.09 22.44 0.18
C GLN A 849 15.63 22.88 -1.20
N VAL A 850 14.74 23.30 -2.12
CA VAL A 850 15.14 23.80 -3.43
C VAL A 850 15.87 25.14 -3.30
N SER A 851 15.43 26.03 -2.40
CA SER A 851 16.09 27.32 -2.17
C SER A 851 17.50 27.16 -1.63
N GLU A 852 17.68 26.35 -0.59
CA GLU A 852 18.99 26.10 0.01
C GLU A 852 19.94 25.42 -0.98
N LEU A 853 19.46 24.44 -1.75
CA LEU A 853 20.28 23.77 -2.76
C LEU A 853 20.61 24.67 -3.94
N ALA A 854 19.66 25.49 -4.43
CA ALA A 854 19.92 26.42 -5.51
C ALA A 854 20.92 27.51 -5.11
N TRP A 855 20.86 27.99 -3.88
CA TRP A 855 21.87 28.88 -3.29
C TRP A 855 23.24 28.21 -3.23
N LEU A 856 23.32 26.99 -2.69
CA LEU A 856 24.57 26.21 -2.60
C LEU A 856 25.20 25.96 -3.98
N LEU A 857 24.37 25.65 -4.97
CA LEU A 857 24.80 25.38 -6.34
C LEU A 857 25.14 26.65 -7.14
N GLY A 858 24.86 27.85 -6.61
CA GLY A 858 25.10 29.13 -7.26
C GLY A 858 24.14 29.43 -8.40
N VAL A 859 22.90 28.96 -8.32
CA VAL A 859 21.85 29.10 -9.36
C VAL A 859 20.52 29.62 -8.80
N GLU A 860 20.50 30.14 -7.57
CA GLU A 860 19.29 30.67 -6.91
C GLU A 860 18.57 31.71 -7.77
N ASP A 861 19.28 32.72 -8.28
CA ASP A 861 18.68 33.78 -9.11
C ASP A 861 18.07 33.24 -10.41
N MET A 862 18.61 32.15 -10.96
CA MET A 862 18.09 31.53 -12.17
C MET A 862 16.82 30.73 -11.89
N VAL A 863 16.71 30.10 -10.72
CA VAL A 863 15.62 29.15 -10.38
C VAL A 863 14.47 29.85 -9.64
N LEU A 864 14.80 30.74 -8.69
CA LEU A 864 13.86 31.37 -7.76
C LEU A 864 13.77 32.89 -7.92
N GLY A 865 14.70 33.49 -8.67
CA GLY A 865 14.73 34.93 -8.93
C GLY A 865 13.67 35.40 -9.92
N SER A 866 13.93 36.56 -10.53
CA SER A 866 13.07 37.15 -11.56
C SER A 866 13.03 36.27 -12.82
N PRO A 867 11.96 36.37 -13.66
CA PRO A 867 11.89 35.64 -14.92
C PRO A 867 13.14 35.79 -15.78
N GLN A 868 13.63 34.68 -16.33
CA GLN A 868 14.91 34.61 -17.06
C GLN A 868 14.68 34.53 -18.57
N PRO A 869 15.50 35.19 -19.40
CA PRO A 869 15.46 35.00 -20.85
C PRO A 869 15.94 33.58 -21.21
N GLY A 870 15.32 32.99 -22.22
CA GLY A 870 15.76 31.70 -22.76
C GLY A 870 17.10 31.74 -23.50
N TYR A 871 17.64 30.57 -23.83
CA TYR A 871 18.94 30.43 -24.52
C TYR A 871 18.83 29.85 -25.94
N SER A 872 17.66 29.37 -26.35
CA SER A 872 17.46 28.80 -27.68
C SER A 872 17.47 29.88 -28.77
N ASN A 873 18.19 29.60 -29.86
CA ASN A 873 18.13 30.40 -31.09
C ASN A 873 16.96 29.98 -32.00
N GLN A 874 16.26 28.90 -31.64
CA GLN A 874 15.15 28.39 -32.43
C GLN A 874 13.87 29.16 -32.07
N GLU A 875 13.33 29.92 -33.02
CA GLU A 875 12.02 30.53 -32.86
C GLU A 875 10.94 29.45 -33.01
N TYR A 876 10.24 29.13 -31.93
CA TYR A 876 9.04 28.31 -32.02
C TYR A 876 7.88 29.18 -32.51
N PRO A 877 7.07 28.72 -33.49
CA PRO A 877 5.86 29.43 -33.89
C PRO A 877 4.98 29.62 -32.64
N ARG A 878 4.69 30.89 -32.31
CA ARG A 878 3.84 31.23 -31.16
C ARG A 878 2.52 30.48 -31.30
N LEU A 879 2.23 29.57 -30.36
CA LEU A 879 0.89 29.01 -30.21
C LEU A 879 -0.09 30.19 -30.13
N PRO A 880 -1.18 30.19 -30.92
CA PRO A 880 -2.13 31.29 -30.92
C PRO A 880 -2.62 31.51 -29.50
N LYS A 881 -2.41 32.72 -28.97
CA LYS A 881 -2.90 33.12 -27.65
C LYS A 881 -4.40 32.82 -27.62
N GLN A 882 -4.81 31.83 -26.82
CA GLN A 882 -6.22 31.62 -26.56
C GLN A 882 -6.79 32.93 -26.03
N PRO A 883 -7.90 33.44 -26.58
CA PRO A 883 -8.49 34.68 -26.11
C PRO A 883 -8.89 34.47 -24.65
N MET A 884 -8.22 35.18 -23.73
CA MET A 884 -8.64 35.23 -22.34
C MET A 884 -10.07 35.76 -22.29
N GLY A 885 -11.00 34.87 -21.94
CA GLY A 885 -12.41 35.19 -21.75
C GLY A 885 -12.54 36.31 -20.72
N ARG A 886 -13.21 37.40 -21.12
CA ARG A 886 -13.54 38.51 -20.23
C ARG A 886 -14.32 37.97 -19.03
N GLY A 887 -13.79 38.23 -17.83
CA GLY A 887 -14.39 37.82 -16.57
C GLY A 887 -15.82 38.32 -16.41
N TRP A 888 -16.71 37.42 -16.01
CA TRP A 888 -18.02 37.73 -15.48
C TRP A 888 -17.88 37.99 -13.97
N PHE A 889 -17.62 39.25 -13.61
CA PHE A 889 -17.96 39.76 -12.30
C PHE A 889 -19.29 40.51 -12.44
N CYS A 890 -20.40 39.90 -12.00
CA CYS A 890 -21.63 40.61 -11.69
C CYS A 890 -22.34 39.95 -10.51
N CYS A 891 -22.09 40.51 -9.32
CA CYS A 891 -23.01 40.47 -8.19
C CYS A 891 -24.11 41.52 -8.45
N PRO A 892 -25.42 41.20 -8.37
CA PRO A 892 -26.44 42.23 -8.30
C PRO A 892 -26.90 42.43 -6.85
N GLN A 893 -26.59 43.60 -6.32
CA GLN A 893 -27.26 44.18 -5.17
C GLN A 893 -28.77 44.32 -5.46
N ARG A 894 -29.58 43.81 -4.52
CA ARG A 894 -31.00 44.09 -4.39
C ARG A 894 -31.27 45.61 -4.43
N ARG A 895 -32.09 46.06 -5.38
CA ARG A 895 -32.91 47.26 -5.22
C ARG A 895 -34.38 46.92 -5.47
N HIS A 896 -35.19 47.24 -4.47
CA HIS A 896 -36.64 47.30 -4.51
C HIS A 896 -37.13 48.25 -5.61
N ILE A 897 -38.01 47.77 -6.50
CA ILE A 897 -39.08 48.57 -7.12
C ILE A 897 -40.34 47.70 -7.28
N SER A 898 -41.47 48.29 -6.88
CA SER A 898 -42.86 47.81 -6.86
C SER A 898 -43.48 47.48 -8.24
N PRO A 899 -44.67 46.82 -8.28
CA PRO A 899 -45.20 46.17 -9.47
C PRO A 899 -46.14 47.06 -10.29
N ALA A 900 -46.10 46.91 -11.62
CA ALA A 900 -47.18 47.36 -12.50
C ALA A 900 -47.26 46.47 -13.77
N VAL A 901 -48.24 45.55 -13.74
CA VAL A 901 -49.33 45.34 -14.71
C VAL A 901 -49.05 45.41 -16.23
N ALA A 902 -49.57 44.37 -16.91
CA ALA A 902 -49.95 44.25 -18.33
C ALA A 902 -48.79 44.13 -19.34
N SER A 903 -48.86 43.34 -20.41
CA SER A 903 -49.88 42.46 -20.98
C SER A 903 -49.21 41.64 -22.10
N HIS A 904 -49.74 40.44 -22.32
CA HIS A 904 -49.76 39.61 -23.54
C HIS A 904 -48.93 40.02 -24.78
N GLY A 905 -48.23 39.04 -25.36
CA GLY A 905 -48.03 39.00 -26.81
C GLY A 905 -46.90 38.11 -27.34
N ARG A 906 -47.24 36.83 -27.59
CA ARG A 906 -46.55 35.79 -28.38
C ARG A 906 -45.35 35.06 -27.77
#